data_AF-A0AAX1N4L6-F1
#
_entry.id   AF-A0AAX1N4L6-F1
#
_cell.length_a   1.000
_cell.length_b   1.000
_cell.length_c   1.000
_cell.angle_alpha   90.00
_cell.angle_beta   90.00
_cell.angle_gamma   90.00
#
_symmetry.space_group_name_H-M   'P 1'
#
loop_
_entity.id
_entity.type
_entity.pdbx_description
1 polymer ?
#
loop_
_entity_poly.entity_id
_entity_poly.type
_entity_poly.pdbx_seq_one_letter_code
_entity_poly.pdbx_strand_id
1 'polypeptide(L)'
;MNFFNKANYFILFLILFFSTSKAQDKELWLTYLYGGENSLGSIVSTSLSSDEKSFQLEHQFKQKYNGHIDRLENVQIGNKVYNLFVNYGNFGAGGINEFDIETNQLIICLHFKANNTKIFYSHLFKYQNKLYALKTENDKVDTIVEFDLENQKIIELGNNLQSDIFDIAANDQNIIISSSDKIYSYDIENNTSKLLYTITNGSEIRIQIEDNHIYALNNYQFYKINISTNEVNVSNKFEILNLDINYNIDFIVEDGVIFGQTLFFSNENNTSQYELFTFNLTSNSYQQIKRFERYWNYLPFFRFNNSICYFNDSGINSHDHSFFKYNKENETFELAENSLQSEYIPNYDIIVTDYKMHFISVAHGEFFTYDDRSNSVTKASLLDDGQYKFTNTELIQNKDKVIFFTKDIIKGESYINTLDILTSEHQIIDKLPYPDINNSFHLENDSLIMYIPYSGIYNKGKFILYDLVNKQLKDLYTFSDLEAENNSSKFYKKGDKIYGYSRNKGSTQKPGIFEFDLNRQSLTYIYESDEDNFYPHQFYINSQGNLFYSVSIDNGQKVDFCEYSFGEKKVTKRTIVDEDYKYLTFKEYQDKIIVLYKPNDFTKPSIFRFFNKETWSITKDIIIPDDILIYYQKQFSINEGLLYFCSDNGWIRENNTKFYSLDLSTDLFKIEYEIDKNKGFGYSLSEYRNEIIIKEANDVQFEIPETIHLDKQELIPQISSNRLDDISLFSSNPEIAQIVDNKIRLKNEGEVNITLKQEDSPNQYGTIIYKTLKVENNQDINSINTNFLSINLYPNPTSQSFSIDKNIDSLNIYSTQGTLIKSFVEQPSYNISTLNPGIYIVKAMKNDDVYTGRIVLQ
;
A
#
# COMPACT_ATOMS: atom_id res chain seq x y z
N MET A 1 -15.69 2.50 36.31
CA MET A 1 -16.62 2.82 35.20
C MET A 1 -15.93 3.67 34.12
N ASN A 2 -14.69 3.32 33.74
CA ASN A 2 -13.90 3.97 32.67
C ASN A 2 -12.78 2.98 32.32
N PHE A 3 -12.91 2.14 31.27
CA PHE A 3 -11.80 1.29 30.81
C PHE A 3 -11.89 0.75 29.36
N PHE A 4 -12.78 1.24 28.49
CA PHE A 4 -13.08 0.54 27.22
C PHE A 4 -12.52 1.10 25.89
N ASN A 5 -11.66 2.13 25.85
CA ASN A 5 -11.31 2.82 24.58
C ASN A 5 -9.92 2.52 23.96
N LYS A 6 -9.38 1.28 23.97
CA LYS A 6 -8.02 1.02 23.42
C LYS A 6 -7.81 -0.20 22.51
N ALA A 7 -8.82 -0.71 21.82
CA ALA A 7 -8.61 -1.72 20.78
C ALA A 7 -9.28 -1.25 19.49
N ASN A 8 -8.53 -1.15 18.38
CA ASN A 8 -9.01 -1.29 17.00
C ASN A 8 -7.88 -1.04 15.99
N TYR A 9 -7.11 -2.09 15.69
CA TYR A 9 -6.48 -2.36 14.38
C TYR A 9 -6.16 -3.87 14.38
N PHE A 10 -6.98 -4.68 13.70
CA PHE A 10 -6.79 -6.13 13.61
C PHE A 10 -6.99 -6.60 12.16
N ILE A 11 -5.95 -7.19 11.58
CA ILE A 11 -6.05 -8.13 10.46
C ILE A 11 -5.91 -9.52 11.07
N LEU A 12 -6.89 -10.38 10.81
CA LEU A 12 -7.05 -11.70 11.40
C LEU A 12 -6.13 -12.69 10.68
N PHE A 13 -5.26 -13.42 11.38
CA PHE A 13 -4.68 -14.68 10.91
C PHE A 13 -5.07 -15.76 11.92
N LEU A 14 -5.79 -16.78 11.47
CA LEU A 14 -6.37 -17.80 12.34
C LEU A 14 -5.67 -19.13 12.07
N ILE A 15 -4.94 -19.67 13.06
CA ILE A 15 -4.46 -21.05 13.05
C ILE A 15 -5.31 -21.80 14.07
N LEU A 16 -6.12 -22.75 13.61
CA LEU A 16 -7.09 -23.48 14.42
C LEU A 16 -6.72 -24.96 14.52
N PHE A 17 -6.64 -25.50 15.75
CA PHE A 17 -6.57 -26.93 16.06
C PHE A 17 -7.49 -27.20 17.26
N PHE A 18 -8.53 -28.04 17.11
CA PHE A 18 -9.45 -28.37 18.21
C PHE A 18 -9.90 -29.81 18.20
N SER A 19 -10.21 -30.31 19.39
CA SER A 19 -10.99 -31.52 19.63
C SER A 19 -12.25 -31.16 20.43
N THR A 20 -13.44 -31.35 19.87
CA THR A 20 -14.68 -31.34 20.68
C THR A 20 -15.56 -32.54 20.30
N SER A 21 -16.21 -33.14 21.30
CA SER A 21 -17.19 -34.23 21.18
C SER A 21 -18.62 -33.70 21.21
N LYS A 22 -19.53 -34.30 20.44
CA LYS A 22 -20.98 -34.00 20.26
C LYS A 22 -21.41 -32.62 20.80
N ALA A 23 -21.39 -31.65 19.90
CA ALA A 23 -21.44 -30.21 20.14
C ALA A 23 -22.81 -29.62 20.53
N GLN A 24 -23.71 -30.35 21.20
CA GLN A 24 -25.04 -29.80 21.46
C GLN A 24 -25.09 -28.73 22.56
N ASP A 25 -24.05 -28.57 23.40
CA ASP A 25 -24.00 -27.57 24.49
C ASP A 25 -22.57 -27.13 24.88
N LYS A 26 -21.59 -27.15 23.96
CA LYS A 26 -20.18 -26.88 24.32
C LYS A 26 -19.66 -25.56 23.77
N GLU A 27 -19.03 -24.79 24.66
CA GLU A 27 -18.18 -23.65 24.32
C GLU A 27 -16.82 -24.15 23.81
N LEU A 28 -16.38 -23.59 22.69
CA LEU A 28 -15.08 -23.82 22.09
C LEU A 28 -14.14 -22.69 22.52
N TRP A 29 -13.00 -23.03 23.13
CA TRP A 29 -12.02 -22.07 23.63
C TRP A 29 -10.78 -22.01 22.72
N LEU A 30 -10.58 -20.86 22.08
CA LEU A 30 -9.48 -20.54 21.18
C LEU A 30 -8.46 -19.67 21.90
N THR A 31 -7.17 -19.92 21.68
CA THR A 31 -6.12 -18.99 22.07
C THR A 31 -5.48 -18.45 20.79
N TYR A 32 -5.27 -17.15 20.75
CA TYR A 32 -4.62 -16.41 19.69
C TYR A 32 -3.37 -15.74 20.26
N LEU A 33 -2.23 -15.87 19.61
CA LEU A 33 -1.00 -15.19 20.01
C LEU A 33 -0.29 -14.64 18.78
N TYR A 34 -0.02 -13.34 18.79
CA TYR A 34 0.92 -12.74 17.84
C TYR A 34 2.36 -13.01 18.34
N GLY A 35 3.30 -13.27 17.42
CA GLY A 35 4.70 -13.53 17.78
C GLY A 35 5.50 -12.25 18.05
N GLY A 36 6.36 -12.25 19.08
CA GLY A 36 7.30 -11.17 19.41
C GLY A 36 7.13 -10.57 20.81
N GLU A 37 8.13 -9.83 21.32
CA GLU A 37 8.11 -9.18 22.64
C GLU A 37 6.91 -8.24 22.74
N ASN A 38 6.17 -8.33 23.85
CA ASN A 38 4.99 -7.50 24.10
C ASN A 38 3.82 -7.75 23.15
N SER A 39 3.84 -8.84 22.39
CA SER A 39 2.70 -9.23 21.57
C SER A 39 1.48 -9.52 22.43
N LEU A 40 0.32 -9.10 21.91
CA LEU A 40 -0.96 -9.37 22.54
C LEU A 40 -1.42 -10.77 22.17
N GLY A 41 -1.66 -11.55 23.22
CA GLY A 41 -2.47 -12.74 23.21
C GLY A 41 -3.93 -12.44 23.43
N SER A 42 -4.80 -13.30 22.93
CA SER A 42 -6.24 -13.27 23.17
C SER A 42 -6.76 -14.68 23.43
N ILE A 43 -7.67 -14.83 24.38
CA ILE A 43 -8.48 -16.05 24.55
C ILE A 43 -9.89 -15.70 24.06
N VAL A 44 -10.43 -16.49 23.16
CA VAL A 44 -11.72 -16.28 22.51
C VAL A 44 -12.56 -17.54 22.72
N SER A 45 -13.79 -17.40 23.20
CA SER A 45 -14.74 -18.51 23.25
C SER A 45 -15.71 -18.42 22.07
N THR A 46 -16.32 -19.53 21.66
CA THR A 46 -17.48 -19.52 20.75
C THR A 46 -18.45 -20.64 21.11
N SER A 47 -19.75 -20.35 21.09
CA SER A 47 -20.79 -21.36 21.30
C SER A 47 -21.08 -22.10 19.98
N LEU A 48 -21.07 -23.43 20.02
CA LEU A 48 -21.45 -24.27 18.88
C LEU A 48 -22.97 -24.58 18.83
N SER A 49 -23.74 -24.20 19.87
CA SER A 49 -25.13 -24.64 20.04
C SER A 49 -26.20 -23.67 19.51
N SER A 50 -25.84 -22.48 19.05
CA SER A 50 -26.79 -21.49 18.52
C SER A 50 -26.72 -21.37 16.99
N ASP A 51 -27.87 -21.13 16.35
CA ASP A 51 -27.97 -20.71 14.95
C ASP A 51 -27.15 -19.43 14.67
N GLU A 52 -26.76 -18.70 15.72
CA GLU A 52 -25.79 -17.61 15.70
C GLU A 52 -24.42 -18.08 16.22
N LYS A 53 -23.45 -18.29 15.33
CA LYS A 53 -22.05 -18.50 15.69
C LYS A 53 -21.41 -17.15 16.00
N SER A 54 -21.23 -16.81 17.27
CA SER A 54 -20.48 -15.62 17.68
C SER A 54 -19.18 -16.01 18.41
N PHE A 55 -18.12 -15.26 18.13
CA PHE A 55 -16.85 -15.34 18.85
C PHE A 55 -16.86 -14.27 19.94
N GLN A 56 -16.67 -14.65 21.19
CA GLN A 56 -16.55 -13.74 22.32
C GLN A 56 -15.09 -13.66 22.75
N LEU A 57 -14.51 -12.45 22.70
CA LEU A 57 -13.18 -12.19 23.23
C LEU A 57 -13.26 -12.22 24.77
N GLU A 58 -12.69 -13.24 25.39
CA GLU A 58 -12.78 -13.44 26.84
C GLU A 58 -11.65 -12.74 27.59
N HIS A 59 -10.44 -12.77 27.03
CA HIS A 59 -9.27 -12.17 27.67
C HIS A 59 -8.23 -11.69 26.66
N GLN A 60 -7.52 -10.60 26.99
CA GLN A 60 -6.30 -10.18 26.29
C GLN A 60 -5.13 -10.12 27.26
N PHE A 61 -4.01 -10.72 26.89
CA PHE A 61 -2.82 -10.75 27.72
C PHE A 61 -1.59 -10.31 26.94
N LYS A 62 -0.65 -9.64 27.59
CA LYS A 62 0.65 -9.33 26.99
C LYS A 62 1.61 -10.46 27.27
N GLN A 63 2.25 -11.00 26.24
CA GLN A 63 3.35 -11.92 26.44
C GLN A 63 4.56 -11.18 27.00
N LYS A 64 5.11 -11.72 28.08
CA LYS A 64 6.35 -11.24 28.70
C LYS A 64 7.61 -11.70 27.94
N TYR A 65 7.49 -12.63 27.00
CA TYR A 65 8.64 -13.28 26.35
C TYR A 65 8.59 -13.18 24.83
N ASN A 66 9.74 -12.91 24.22
CA ASN A 66 9.97 -12.98 22.78
C ASN A 66 9.87 -14.42 22.29
N GLY A 67 8.79 -14.85 21.65
CA GLY A 67 8.75 -16.17 21.02
C GLY A 67 7.72 -16.28 19.89
N HIS A 68 8.08 -17.02 18.85
CA HIS A 68 7.11 -17.53 17.88
C HIS A 68 6.46 -18.77 18.50
N ILE A 69 5.13 -18.80 18.55
CA ILE A 69 4.37 -19.92 19.10
C ILE A 69 3.79 -20.68 17.92
N ASP A 70 4.34 -21.86 17.67
CA ASP A 70 4.09 -22.63 16.44
C ASP A 70 2.84 -23.52 16.57
N ARG A 71 2.44 -23.86 17.80
CA ARG A 71 1.23 -24.64 18.11
C ARG A 71 0.61 -24.17 19.41
N LEU A 72 -0.66 -23.78 19.34
CA LEU A 72 -1.47 -23.44 20.51
C LEU A 72 -2.43 -24.58 20.77
N GLU A 73 -2.20 -25.27 21.88
CA GLU A 73 -3.06 -26.34 22.32
C GLU A 73 -3.66 -25.99 23.66
N ASN A 74 -5.00 -26.03 23.68
CA ASN A 74 -5.80 -25.68 24.82
C ASN A 74 -6.41 -26.93 25.42
N VAL A 75 -6.25 -27.11 26.71
CA VAL A 75 -6.82 -28.24 27.46
C VAL A 75 -7.67 -27.71 28.59
N GLN A 76 -8.95 -28.06 28.61
CA GLN A 76 -9.84 -27.67 29.70
C GLN A 76 -9.89 -28.74 30.81
N ILE A 77 -9.64 -28.33 32.05
CA ILE A 77 -9.80 -29.16 33.26
C ILE A 77 -10.69 -28.40 34.24
N GLY A 78 -11.94 -28.83 34.37
CA GLY A 78 -12.95 -28.09 35.14
C GLY A 78 -13.20 -26.70 34.54
N ASN A 79 -13.14 -25.66 35.37
CA ASN A 79 -13.32 -24.27 34.96
C ASN A 79 -12.02 -23.59 34.51
N LYS A 80 -10.98 -24.37 34.20
CA LYS A 80 -9.66 -23.86 33.86
C LYS A 80 -9.24 -24.33 32.48
N VAL A 81 -8.72 -23.41 31.67
CA VAL A 81 -8.14 -23.68 30.35
C VAL A 81 -6.63 -23.56 30.46
N TYR A 82 -5.92 -24.63 30.15
CA TYR A 82 -4.47 -24.67 30.14
C TYR A 82 -3.95 -24.51 28.72
N ASN A 83 -2.90 -23.71 28.57
CA ASN A 83 -2.25 -23.50 27.29
C ASN A 83 -0.73 -23.68 27.40
N LEU A 84 -0.17 -24.47 26.49
CA LEU A 84 1.27 -24.65 26.35
C LEU A 84 1.83 -23.60 25.38
N PHE A 85 2.85 -22.87 25.81
CA PHE A 85 3.59 -21.96 24.93
C PHE A 85 5.07 -22.34 24.90
N VAL A 86 5.64 -22.31 23.69
CA VAL A 86 7.04 -22.61 23.42
C VAL A 86 7.67 -21.45 22.68
N ASN A 87 8.90 -21.10 23.04
CA ASN A 87 9.67 -20.06 22.38
C ASN A 87 10.59 -20.65 21.30
N TYR A 88 10.24 -20.49 20.03
CA TYR A 88 11.07 -20.98 18.90
C TYR A 88 12.40 -20.24 18.70
N GLY A 89 12.56 -19.02 19.24
CA GLY A 89 13.77 -18.22 19.06
C GLY A 89 14.90 -18.55 20.05
N ASN A 90 14.55 -19.18 21.17
CA ASN A 90 15.47 -19.70 22.18
C ASN A 90 15.00 -21.11 22.55
N PHE A 91 15.40 -22.09 21.75
CA PHE A 91 15.06 -23.50 21.95
C PHE A 91 15.14 -23.88 23.44
N GLY A 92 14.04 -24.39 23.99
CA GLY A 92 13.93 -24.84 25.38
C GLY A 92 13.21 -23.91 26.36
N ALA A 93 12.91 -22.65 26.04
CA ALA A 93 12.13 -21.79 26.94
C ALA A 93 10.62 -21.87 26.64
N GLY A 94 9.80 -21.97 27.68
CA GLY A 94 8.34 -21.96 27.55
C GLY A 94 7.63 -22.11 28.89
N GLY A 95 6.34 -22.40 28.85
CA GLY A 95 5.55 -22.59 30.05
C GLY A 95 4.13 -23.05 29.80
N ILE A 96 3.38 -23.18 30.90
CA ILE A 96 1.93 -23.41 30.88
C ILE A 96 1.24 -22.21 31.50
N ASN A 97 0.31 -21.65 30.74
CA ASN A 97 -0.66 -20.70 31.25
C ASN A 97 -1.92 -21.43 31.70
N GLU A 98 -2.50 -20.99 32.80
CA GLU A 98 -3.83 -21.37 33.28
C GLU A 98 -4.73 -20.15 33.16
N PHE A 99 -5.85 -20.30 32.47
CA PHE A 99 -6.91 -19.32 32.40
C PHE A 99 -8.12 -19.86 33.16
N ASP A 100 -8.48 -19.19 34.25
CA ASP A 100 -9.65 -19.54 35.04
C ASP A 100 -10.88 -18.83 34.47
N ILE A 101 -11.82 -19.62 33.94
CA ILE A 101 -13.02 -19.16 33.24
C ILE A 101 -13.94 -18.38 34.19
N GLU A 102 -14.07 -18.82 35.44
CA GLU A 102 -14.98 -18.18 36.41
C GLU A 102 -14.46 -16.82 36.87
N THR A 103 -13.15 -16.69 37.06
CA THR A 103 -12.53 -15.46 37.56
C THR A 103 -12.00 -14.55 36.46
N ASN A 104 -11.96 -15.01 35.21
CA ASN A 104 -11.32 -14.36 34.07
C ASN A 104 -9.86 -13.94 34.39
N GLN A 105 -9.13 -14.83 35.08
CA GLN A 105 -7.74 -14.60 35.46
C GLN A 105 -6.80 -15.52 34.70
N LEU A 106 -5.76 -14.94 34.11
CA LEU A 106 -4.64 -15.67 33.52
C LEU A 106 -3.49 -15.73 34.52
N ILE A 107 -3.08 -16.95 34.89
CA ILE A 107 -1.97 -17.23 35.80
C ILE A 107 -0.95 -18.08 35.05
N ILE A 108 0.34 -17.74 35.15
CA ILE A 108 1.39 -18.63 34.63
C ILE A 108 1.68 -19.68 35.70
N CYS A 109 1.30 -20.93 35.44
CA CYS A 109 1.43 -22.02 36.42
C CYS A 109 2.82 -22.64 36.45
N LEU A 110 3.48 -22.69 35.30
CA LEU A 110 4.76 -23.38 35.17
C LEU A 110 5.64 -22.70 34.13
N HIS A 111 6.89 -22.47 34.47
CA HIS A 111 7.92 -22.02 33.53
C HIS A 111 9.00 -23.09 33.42
N PHE A 112 9.39 -23.40 32.19
CA PHE A 112 10.59 -24.19 31.91
C PHE A 112 11.60 -23.32 31.14
N LYS A 113 12.86 -23.41 31.56
CA LYS A 113 13.96 -22.61 31.01
C LYS A 113 14.57 -23.30 29.80
N ALA A 114 15.03 -22.48 28.85
CA ALA A 114 15.92 -22.91 27.79
C ALA A 114 17.18 -23.54 28.40
N ASN A 115 17.29 -24.85 28.23
CA ASN A 115 18.56 -25.53 28.32
C ASN A 115 19.17 -25.49 26.91
N ASN A 116 20.49 -25.47 26.77
CA ASN A 116 21.16 -25.42 25.45
C ASN A 116 20.87 -26.65 24.54
N THR A 117 20.04 -27.58 25.01
CA THR A 117 19.55 -28.72 24.24
C THR A 117 18.24 -28.32 23.53
N LYS A 118 18.04 -28.79 22.29
CA LYS A 118 16.82 -28.56 21.51
C LYS A 118 15.64 -29.34 22.11
N ILE A 119 15.24 -29.00 23.34
CA ILE A 119 14.07 -29.56 24.00
C ILE A 119 12.89 -28.64 23.69
N PHE A 120 11.79 -29.20 23.23
CA PHE A 120 10.52 -28.48 23.18
C PHE A 120 9.38 -29.40 23.59
N TYR A 121 8.36 -28.82 24.20
CA TYR A 121 7.14 -29.53 24.56
C TYR A 121 6.08 -29.23 23.50
N SER A 122 5.30 -30.22 23.11
CA SER A 122 4.25 -30.09 22.11
C SER A 122 3.09 -31.00 22.50
N HIS A 123 1.93 -30.85 21.86
CA HIS A 123 0.82 -31.74 22.08
C HIS A 123 0.31 -31.76 23.54
N LEU A 124 -0.30 -30.68 24.01
CA LEU A 124 -0.87 -30.60 25.37
C LEU A 124 -2.18 -31.38 25.41
N PHE A 125 -2.29 -32.38 26.29
CA PHE A 125 -3.52 -33.19 26.44
C PHE A 125 -3.88 -33.48 27.90
N LYS A 126 -5.15 -33.83 28.14
CA LYS A 126 -5.67 -34.27 29.44
C LYS A 126 -5.78 -35.79 29.48
N TYR A 127 -5.38 -36.39 30.59
CA TYR A 127 -5.65 -37.80 30.91
C TYR A 127 -5.89 -37.94 32.42
N GLN A 128 -6.97 -38.60 32.84
CA GLN A 128 -7.33 -38.80 34.26
C GLN A 128 -7.22 -37.51 35.11
N ASN A 129 -7.72 -36.39 34.58
CA ASN A 129 -7.68 -35.07 35.24
C ASN A 129 -6.29 -34.48 35.51
N LYS A 130 -5.26 -35.01 34.84
CA LYS A 130 -3.89 -34.49 34.82
C LYS A 130 -3.52 -33.97 33.44
N LEU A 131 -2.51 -33.12 33.39
CA LEU A 131 -2.05 -32.44 32.18
C LEU A 131 -0.73 -33.05 31.71
N TYR A 132 -0.63 -33.38 30.44
CA TYR A 132 0.52 -34.04 29.84
C TYR A 132 0.94 -33.35 28.53
N ALA A 133 2.20 -33.53 28.12
CA ALA A 133 2.67 -33.17 26.80
C ALA A 133 3.73 -34.14 26.27
N LEU A 134 3.99 -34.06 24.96
CA LEU A 134 5.14 -34.69 24.34
C LEU A 134 6.38 -33.81 24.52
N LYS A 135 7.45 -34.39 25.06
CA LYS A 135 8.79 -33.78 25.07
C LYS A 135 9.56 -34.27 23.84
N THR A 136 9.98 -33.34 23.01
CA THR A 136 10.84 -33.57 21.85
C THR A 136 12.24 -33.07 22.16
N GLU A 137 13.24 -33.92 21.98
CA GLU A 137 14.64 -33.58 22.17
C GLU A 137 15.43 -33.90 20.90
N ASN A 138 16.14 -32.90 20.35
CA ASN A 138 16.89 -33.02 19.09
C ASN A 138 16.02 -33.49 17.91
N ASP A 139 14.86 -32.88 17.76
CA ASP A 139 13.91 -33.14 16.67
C ASP A 139 13.35 -34.59 16.68
N LYS A 140 13.46 -35.29 17.82
CA LYS A 140 12.86 -36.62 18.08
C LYS A 140 11.99 -36.59 19.32
N VAL A 141 10.76 -37.08 19.21
CA VAL A 141 9.87 -37.23 20.36
C VAL A 141 10.48 -38.27 21.30
N ASP A 142 10.86 -37.85 22.50
CA ASP A 142 11.67 -38.66 23.43
C ASP A 142 10.80 -39.30 24.51
N THR A 143 9.89 -38.52 25.12
CA THR A 143 9.08 -38.97 26.25
C THR A 143 7.76 -38.19 26.39
N ILE A 144 6.80 -38.77 27.14
CA ILE A 144 5.63 -38.04 27.66
C ILE A 144 6.00 -37.46 29.02
N VAL A 145 5.63 -36.21 29.24
CA VAL A 145 5.79 -35.54 30.53
C VAL A 145 4.44 -35.27 31.18
N GLU A 146 4.37 -35.44 32.48
CA GLU A 146 3.28 -34.94 33.33
C GLU A 146 3.64 -33.55 33.86
N PHE A 147 2.69 -32.64 33.79
CA PHE A 147 2.79 -31.34 34.45
C PHE A 147 2.10 -31.41 35.81
N ASP A 148 2.92 -31.54 36.85
CA ASP A 148 2.48 -31.43 38.23
C ASP A 148 2.29 -29.96 38.59
N LEU A 149 1.08 -29.47 38.30
CA LEU A 149 0.70 -28.07 38.51
C LEU A 149 0.69 -27.67 39.99
N GLU A 150 0.42 -28.62 40.89
CA GLU A 150 0.40 -28.37 42.34
C GLU A 150 1.82 -28.11 42.87
N ASN A 151 2.79 -28.92 42.44
CA ASN A 151 4.18 -28.78 42.87
C ASN A 151 5.05 -27.93 41.93
N GLN A 152 4.47 -27.39 40.85
CA GLN A 152 5.15 -26.65 39.78
C GLN A 152 6.37 -27.42 39.22
N LYS A 153 6.16 -28.70 38.87
CA LYS A 153 7.23 -29.58 38.34
C LYS A 153 6.80 -30.28 37.07
N ILE A 154 7.80 -30.64 36.27
CA ILE A 154 7.66 -31.52 35.11
C ILE A 154 8.18 -32.90 35.54
N ILE A 155 7.36 -33.94 35.36
CA ILE A 155 7.70 -35.33 35.70
C ILE A 155 7.81 -36.10 34.38
N GLU A 156 9.00 -36.60 34.04
CA GLU A 156 9.21 -37.44 32.86
C GLU A 156 8.74 -38.88 33.14
N LEU A 157 7.92 -39.45 32.25
CA LEU A 157 7.29 -40.77 32.46
C LEU A 157 8.02 -41.93 31.73
N GLY A 158 9.24 -41.67 31.23
CA GLY A 158 10.18 -42.66 30.67
C GLY A 158 10.33 -42.61 29.15
N ASN A 159 11.41 -43.21 28.62
CA ASN A 159 11.92 -42.94 27.27
C ASN A 159 11.62 -44.06 26.24
N ASN A 160 10.42 -44.64 26.26
CA ASN A 160 10.06 -45.76 25.38
C ASN A 160 9.02 -45.40 24.31
N LEU A 161 9.00 -44.15 23.87
CA LEU A 161 8.19 -43.78 22.72
C LEU A 161 8.87 -44.28 21.43
N GLN A 162 8.05 -44.75 20.49
CA GLN A 162 8.51 -45.07 19.15
C GLN A 162 9.08 -43.79 18.51
N SER A 163 10.11 -43.92 17.67
CA SER A 163 10.57 -42.80 16.86
C SER A 163 9.45 -42.35 15.92
N ASP A 164 9.32 -41.04 15.72
CA ASP A 164 8.43 -40.40 14.73
C ASP A 164 6.94 -40.35 15.14
N ILE A 165 6.65 -39.83 16.34
CA ILE A 165 5.28 -39.47 16.73
C ILE A 165 4.85 -38.18 16.00
N PHE A 166 3.73 -38.25 15.28
CA PHE A 166 3.17 -37.10 14.54
C PHE A 166 2.03 -36.40 15.28
N ASP A 167 1.26 -37.15 16.05
CA ASP A 167 0.07 -36.65 16.76
C ASP A 167 -0.30 -37.56 17.94
N ILE A 168 -0.98 -37.00 18.95
CA ILE A 168 -1.43 -37.69 20.16
C ILE A 168 -2.83 -37.20 20.55
N ALA A 169 -3.68 -38.14 20.96
CA ALA A 169 -5.02 -37.84 21.44
C ALA A 169 -5.30 -38.67 22.70
N ALA A 170 -5.98 -38.09 23.68
CA ALA A 170 -6.31 -38.79 24.92
C ALA A 170 -7.74 -38.51 25.37
N ASN A 171 -8.33 -39.50 26.04
CA ASN A 171 -9.53 -39.36 26.85
C ASN A 171 -9.27 -39.88 28.27
N ASP A 172 -10.28 -39.94 29.13
CA ASP A 172 -10.08 -40.37 30.52
C ASP A 172 -9.64 -41.85 30.68
N GLN A 173 -9.67 -42.66 29.61
CA GLN A 173 -9.38 -44.09 29.64
C GLN A 173 -8.18 -44.51 28.78
N ASN A 174 -7.88 -43.77 27.71
CA ASN A 174 -6.89 -44.16 26.71
C ASN A 174 -6.05 -42.97 26.28
N ILE A 175 -4.77 -43.23 26.05
CA ILE A 175 -3.86 -42.34 25.31
C ILE A 175 -3.55 -43.04 24.00
N ILE A 176 -3.76 -42.34 22.89
CA ILE A 176 -3.53 -42.83 21.54
C ILE A 176 -2.45 -41.99 20.91
N ILE A 177 -1.46 -42.64 20.33
CA ILE A 177 -0.32 -42.00 19.68
C ILE A 177 -0.28 -42.47 18.23
N SER A 178 0.02 -41.55 17.33
CA SER A 178 0.19 -41.86 15.92
C SER A 178 1.63 -41.59 15.45
N SER A 179 2.07 -42.42 14.51
CA SER A 179 3.30 -42.25 13.72
C SER A 179 2.92 -42.10 12.24
N SER A 180 3.88 -42.09 11.32
CA SER A 180 3.61 -41.90 9.89
C SER A 180 2.61 -42.92 9.32
N ASP A 181 2.68 -44.17 9.78
CA ASP A 181 1.88 -45.28 9.27
C ASP A 181 1.19 -46.12 10.35
N LYS A 182 1.37 -45.84 11.65
CA LYS A 182 0.82 -46.66 12.75
C LYS A 182 0.15 -45.85 13.83
N ILE A 183 -0.87 -46.46 14.43
CA ILE A 183 -1.61 -45.95 15.59
C ILE A 183 -1.42 -46.92 16.75
N TYR A 184 -1.07 -46.39 17.93
CA TYR A 184 -0.79 -47.14 19.15
C TYR A 184 -1.69 -46.67 20.29
N SER A 185 -2.13 -47.59 21.15
CA SER A 185 -2.56 -47.24 22.51
C SER A 185 -1.33 -47.18 23.40
N TYR A 186 -1.24 -46.16 24.25
CA TYR A 186 -0.17 -45.98 25.21
C TYR A 186 -0.70 -46.11 26.63
N ASP A 187 -0.09 -47.03 27.38
CA ASP A 187 -0.32 -47.23 28.80
C ASP A 187 0.73 -46.44 29.59
N ILE A 188 0.28 -45.34 30.19
CA ILE A 188 1.12 -44.41 30.92
C ILE A 188 1.64 -44.97 32.25
N GLU A 189 0.88 -45.87 32.88
CA GLU A 189 1.26 -46.46 34.18
C GLU A 189 2.40 -47.47 33.99
N ASN A 190 2.32 -48.25 32.91
CA ASN A 190 3.31 -49.27 32.59
C ASN A 190 4.42 -48.76 31.64
N ASN A 191 4.30 -47.55 31.09
CA ASN A 191 5.18 -47.01 30.05
C ASN A 191 5.35 -47.99 28.88
N THR A 192 4.23 -48.47 28.35
CA THR A 192 4.20 -49.41 27.22
C THR A 192 3.24 -48.93 26.13
N SER A 193 3.61 -49.17 24.87
CA SER A 193 2.73 -48.96 23.73
C SER A 193 2.29 -50.30 23.13
N LYS A 194 1.04 -50.36 22.68
CA LYS A 194 0.46 -51.49 21.97
C LYS A 194 -0.06 -51.00 20.62
N LEU A 195 0.44 -51.62 19.55
CA LEU A 195 -0.03 -51.33 18.19
C LEU A 195 -1.51 -51.67 18.07
N LEU A 196 -2.31 -50.70 17.64
CA LEU A 196 -3.74 -50.88 17.36
C LEU A 196 -3.98 -51.11 15.87
N TYR A 197 -3.34 -50.29 15.03
CA TYR A 197 -3.59 -50.31 13.59
C TYR A 197 -2.40 -49.81 12.77
N THR A 198 -2.29 -50.29 11.52
CA THR A 198 -1.30 -49.83 10.53
C THR A 198 -2.04 -49.34 9.29
N ILE A 199 -1.85 -48.07 8.95
CA ILE A 199 -2.39 -47.42 7.76
C ILE A 199 -1.40 -47.64 6.60
N THR A 200 -1.85 -48.28 5.53
CA THR A 200 -1.04 -48.46 4.33
C THR A 200 -0.87 -47.15 3.56
N ASN A 201 0.37 -46.78 3.25
CA ASN A 201 0.78 -45.55 2.53
C ASN A 201 0.57 -44.23 3.27
N GLY A 202 0.69 -44.21 4.60
CA GLY A 202 0.59 -42.98 5.38
C GLY A 202 1.87 -42.14 5.38
N SER A 203 1.73 -40.82 5.29
CA SER A 203 2.79 -39.82 5.49
C SER A 203 2.69 -39.18 6.88
N GLU A 204 1.50 -38.68 7.23
CA GLU A 204 1.17 -38.13 8.55
C GLU A 204 -0.24 -38.54 8.95
N ILE A 205 -0.41 -39.08 10.16
CA ILE A 205 -1.71 -39.43 10.70
C ILE A 205 -2.09 -38.38 11.75
N ARG A 206 -3.22 -37.72 11.56
CA ARG A 206 -3.85 -36.89 12.60
C ARG A 206 -4.89 -37.72 13.33
N ILE A 207 -4.94 -37.67 14.65
CA ILE A 207 -5.84 -38.50 15.44
C ILE A 207 -6.68 -37.69 16.41
N GLN A 208 -7.92 -38.13 16.60
CA GLN A 208 -8.81 -37.69 17.66
C GLN A 208 -9.44 -38.93 18.30
N ILE A 209 -9.70 -38.86 19.61
CA ILE A 209 -10.39 -39.93 20.33
C ILE A 209 -11.71 -39.41 20.90
N GLU A 210 -12.78 -40.15 20.68
CA GLU A 210 -14.08 -39.90 21.32
C GLU A 210 -14.71 -41.25 21.70
N ASP A 211 -15.15 -41.34 22.96
CA ASP A 211 -15.65 -42.57 23.56
C ASP A 211 -14.67 -43.75 23.37
N ASN A 212 -15.10 -44.78 22.65
CA ASN A 212 -14.34 -45.98 22.35
C ASN A 212 -13.92 -46.05 20.86
N HIS A 213 -13.82 -44.89 20.20
CA HIS A 213 -13.40 -44.78 18.80
C HIS A 213 -12.23 -43.82 18.64
N ILE A 214 -11.28 -44.22 17.79
CA ILE A 214 -10.23 -43.37 17.24
C ILE A 214 -10.68 -42.94 15.86
N TYR A 215 -10.65 -41.64 15.64
CA TYR A 215 -10.83 -41.04 14.34
C TYR A 215 -9.45 -40.62 13.86
N ALA A 216 -9.04 -41.09 12.69
CA ALA A 216 -7.74 -40.76 12.13
C ALA A 216 -7.89 -40.25 10.70
N LEU A 217 -7.16 -39.19 10.38
CA LEU A 217 -7.09 -38.61 9.04
C LEU A 217 -5.69 -38.83 8.48
N ASN A 218 -5.61 -39.45 7.31
CA ASN A 218 -4.35 -39.68 6.61
C ASN A 218 -4.57 -39.57 5.10
N ASN A 219 -3.84 -38.68 4.41
CA ASN A 219 -3.97 -38.46 2.96
C ASN A 219 -5.43 -38.33 2.48
N TYR A 220 -6.24 -37.53 3.19
CA TYR A 220 -7.67 -37.32 2.94
C TYR A 220 -8.57 -38.55 3.10
N GLN A 221 -8.05 -39.65 3.65
CA GLN A 221 -8.84 -40.81 4.04
C GLN A 221 -9.13 -40.77 5.53
N PHE A 222 -10.39 -41.03 5.86
CA PHE A 222 -10.87 -41.03 7.23
C PHE A 222 -11.00 -42.46 7.76
N TYR A 223 -10.42 -42.71 8.92
CA TYR A 223 -10.43 -44.00 9.60
C TYR A 223 -11.17 -43.86 10.92
N LYS A 224 -12.22 -44.65 11.11
CA LYS A 224 -12.90 -44.81 12.40
C LYS A 224 -12.57 -46.19 12.95
N ILE A 225 -11.75 -46.24 14.00
CA ILE A 225 -11.23 -47.47 14.61
C ILE A 225 -11.88 -47.64 15.98
N ASN A 226 -12.59 -48.74 16.20
CA ASN A 226 -13.13 -49.07 17.52
C ASN A 226 -12.02 -49.66 18.41
N ILE A 227 -11.76 -49.04 19.56
CA ILE A 227 -10.63 -49.38 20.45
C ILE A 227 -10.80 -50.77 21.08
N SER A 228 -12.04 -51.17 21.38
CA SER A 228 -12.30 -52.44 22.07
C SER A 228 -12.39 -53.63 21.13
N THR A 229 -12.92 -53.43 19.91
CA THR A 229 -13.08 -54.51 18.92
C THR A 229 -11.97 -54.54 17.87
N ASN A 230 -11.14 -53.49 17.77
CA ASN A 230 -10.21 -53.22 16.66
C ASN A 230 -10.89 -53.22 15.27
N GLU A 231 -12.21 -53.03 15.20
CA GLU A 231 -12.92 -52.90 13.92
C GLU A 231 -12.59 -51.53 13.30
N VAL A 232 -12.28 -51.53 12.00
CA VAL A 232 -11.91 -50.31 11.26
C VAL A 232 -12.91 -50.07 10.15
N ASN A 233 -13.53 -48.89 10.17
CA ASN A 233 -14.35 -48.37 9.09
C ASN A 233 -13.57 -47.26 8.38
N VAL A 234 -13.34 -47.42 7.07
CA VAL A 234 -12.66 -46.42 6.25
C VAL A 234 -13.70 -45.71 5.39
N SER A 235 -13.75 -44.37 5.48
CA SER A 235 -14.60 -43.54 4.64
C SER A 235 -13.73 -42.66 3.73
N ASN A 236 -14.12 -42.58 2.45
CA ASN A 236 -13.59 -41.61 1.49
C ASN A 236 -14.57 -40.43 1.29
N LYS A 237 -15.67 -40.38 2.04
CA LYS A 237 -16.68 -39.32 1.95
C LYS A 237 -16.63 -38.51 3.24
N PHE A 238 -16.56 -37.20 3.10
CA PHE A 238 -16.70 -36.27 4.21
C PHE A 238 -17.51 -35.05 3.77
N GLU A 239 -18.16 -34.40 4.73
CA GLU A 239 -18.80 -33.10 4.55
C GLU A 239 -17.79 -32.01 4.92
N ILE A 240 -17.48 -31.12 3.97
CA ILE A 240 -16.66 -29.93 4.22
C ILE A 240 -17.59 -28.84 4.72
N LEU A 241 -17.45 -28.47 6.00
CA LEU A 241 -18.12 -27.32 6.57
C LEU A 241 -17.28 -26.07 6.29
N ASN A 242 -17.68 -25.29 5.29
CA ASN A 242 -17.16 -23.95 5.08
C ASN A 242 -17.75 -23.00 6.14
N LEU A 243 -16.90 -22.42 6.98
CA LEU A 243 -17.30 -21.27 7.80
C LEU A 243 -17.17 -20.00 6.94
N ASP A 244 -18.20 -19.15 6.93
CA ASP A 244 -18.17 -17.78 6.35
C ASP A 244 -17.24 -16.88 7.18
N ILE A 245 -15.95 -17.16 7.14
CA ILE A 245 -14.87 -16.29 7.60
C ILE A 245 -13.97 -16.01 6.40
N ASN A 246 -13.32 -14.84 6.35
CA ASN A 246 -12.50 -14.37 5.22
C ASN A 246 -11.29 -15.27 4.85
N TYR A 247 -11.20 -16.48 5.37
CA TYR A 247 -10.18 -17.49 5.13
C TYR A 247 -10.84 -18.87 4.98
N ASN A 248 -10.48 -19.64 3.95
CA ASN A 248 -10.94 -21.03 3.78
C ASN A 248 -10.35 -21.90 4.89
N ILE A 249 -11.08 -22.09 5.98
CA ILE A 249 -10.81 -23.13 6.97
C ILE A 249 -11.80 -24.25 6.69
N ASP A 250 -11.32 -25.30 6.03
CA ASP A 250 -12.14 -26.49 5.80
C ASP A 250 -12.15 -27.32 7.09
N PHE A 251 -13.35 -27.51 7.63
CA PHE A 251 -13.58 -28.48 8.69
C PHE A 251 -14.11 -29.76 8.05
N ILE A 252 -13.46 -30.88 8.34
CA ILE A 252 -13.97 -32.21 7.98
C ILE A 252 -14.83 -32.68 9.14
N VAL A 253 -16.13 -32.92 8.88
CA VAL A 253 -17.05 -33.44 9.89
C VAL A 253 -17.56 -34.81 9.48
N GLU A 254 -17.35 -35.79 10.36
CA GLU A 254 -17.90 -37.15 10.23
C GLU A 254 -18.39 -37.59 11.61
N ASP A 255 -19.63 -38.09 11.72
CA ASP A 255 -20.27 -38.49 12.99
C ASP A 255 -20.30 -37.40 14.09
N GLY A 256 -20.22 -36.13 13.70
CA GLY A 256 -20.15 -34.99 14.62
C GLY A 256 -18.77 -34.73 15.22
N VAL A 257 -17.74 -35.46 14.75
CA VAL A 257 -16.33 -35.21 15.08
C VAL A 257 -15.76 -34.24 14.06
N ILE A 258 -15.18 -33.14 14.54
CA ILE A 258 -14.66 -32.05 13.71
C ILE A 258 -13.14 -32.13 13.65
N PHE A 259 -12.58 -32.38 12.46
CA PHE A 259 -11.15 -32.21 12.20
C PHE A 259 -10.91 -30.81 11.63
N GLY A 260 -10.25 -29.95 12.40
CA GLY A 260 -9.74 -28.67 11.92
C GLY A 260 -8.31 -28.83 11.43
N GLN A 261 -8.07 -28.59 10.14
CA GLN A 261 -6.73 -28.42 9.60
C GLN A 261 -6.62 -27.03 8.99
N THR A 262 -5.53 -26.31 9.29
CA THR A 262 -5.12 -25.21 8.41
C THR A 262 -4.60 -25.85 7.13
N LEU A 263 -5.46 -25.96 6.11
CA LEU A 263 -5.05 -26.46 4.79
C LEU A 263 -4.10 -25.45 4.16
N PHE A 264 -2.81 -25.76 4.20
CA PHE A 264 -1.87 -25.19 3.26
C PHE A 264 -2.10 -25.88 1.92
N PHE A 265 -2.72 -25.18 0.96
CA PHE A 265 -2.81 -25.67 -0.41
C PHE A 265 -1.39 -25.80 -1.00
N SER A 266 -0.79 -27.00 -0.93
CA SER A 266 0.24 -27.41 -1.88
C SER A 266 -0.48 -28.05 -3.06
N ASN A 267 -0.50 -27.34 -4.18
CA ASN A 267 -1.26 -27.71 -5.37
C ASN A 267 -0.64 -28.94 -6.07
N GLU A 268 -1.15 -30.13 -5.78
CA GLU A 268 -0.95 -31.31 -6.64
C GLU A 268 -2.21 -31.57 -7.45
N ASN A 269 -2.06 -31.53 -8.78
CA ASN A 269 -3.13 -31.72 -9.74
C ASN A 269 -3.73 -33.13 -9.63
N ASN A 270 -5.06 -33.20 -9.50
CA ASN A 270 -5.81 -34.17 -10.28
C ASN A 270 -7.19 -33.64 -10.68
N THR A 271 -7.39 -33.63 -11.99
CA THR A 271 -8.59 -33.20 -12.69
C THR A 271 -9.71 -34.21 -12.56
N SER A 272 -10.83 -33.87 -11.92
CA SER A 272 -12.15 -34.35 -12.32
C SER A 272 -13.31 -33.69 -11.56
N GLN A 273 -14.19 -33.03 -12.34
CA GLN A 273 -15.62 -32.76 -12.13
C GLN A 273 -16.07 -32.02 -10.86
N TYR A 274 -16.43 -30.74 -11.02
CA TYR A 274 -17.22 -29.99 -10.05
C TYR A 274 -18.71 -30.01 -10.47
N GLU A 275 -19.57 -30.63 -9.66
CA GLU A 275 -21.02 -30.44 -9.72
C GLU A 275 -21.43 -29.21 -8.91
N LEU A 276 -22.33 -28.42 -9.50
CA LEU A 276 -22.85 -27.15 -9.00
C LEU A 276 -23.96 -27.41 -7.96
N PHE A 277 -23.77 -27.02 -6.70
CA PHE A 277 -24.84 -27.00 -5.69
C PHE A 277 -25.37 -25.58 -5.50
N THR A 278 -26.69 -25.44 -5.48
CA THR A 278 -27.42 -24.15 -5.33
C THR A 278 -28.17 -24.17 -4.00
N PHE A 279 -28.14 -23.09 -3.23
CA PHE A 279 -28.94 -22.94 -1.99
C PHE A 279 -29.95 -21.80 -2.11
N ASN A 280 -31.16 -22.02 -1.60
CA ASN A 280 -32.27 -21.06 -1.49
C ASN A 280 -32.45 -20.66 -0.02
N LEU A 281 -32.49 -19.36 0.29
CA LEU A 281 -32.86 -18.85 1.62
C LEU A 281 -34.27 -18.22 1.58
N THR A 282 -35.10 -18.52 2.57
CA THR A 282 -36.51 -18.07 2.67
C THR A 282 -36.69 -16.77 3.47
N SER A 283 -37.80 -16.08 3.21
CA SER A 283 -38.07 -14.63 3.36
C SER A 283 -38.34 -14.05 4.77
N ASN A 284 -37.98 -14.69 5.88
CA ASN A 284 -38.47 -14.26 7.22
C ASN A 284 -37.51 -13.44 8.11
N SER A 285 -36.39 -12.95 7.60
CA SER A 285 -35.35 -12.30 8.43
C SER A 285 -35.36 -10.76 8.45
N TYR A 286 -36.36 -10.08 7.86
CA TYR A 286 -36.27 -8.63 7.57
C TYR A 286 -36.71 -7.68 8.72
N GLN A 287 -37.20 -8.16 9.86
CA GLN A 287 -37.89 -7.32 10.87
C GLN A 287 -37.15 -7.03 12.19
N GLN A 288 -35.91 -7.51 12.41
CA GLN A 288 -35.20 -7.26 13.69
C GLN A 288 -33.78 -6.69 13.57
N ILE A 289 -33.53 -5.80 12.60
CA ILE A 289 -32.33 -4.96 12.57
C ILE A 289 -32.74 -3.53 12.97
N LYS A 290 -32.84 -3.26 14.28
CA LYS A 290 -33.03 -1.90 14.80
C LYS A 290 -32.21 -1.57 16.03
N ARG A 291 -31.17 -2.36 16.33
CA ARG A 291 -30.39 -2.16 17.57
C ARG A 291 -28.90 -2.50 17.47
N PHE A 292 -28.23 -2.12 16.39
CA PHE A 292 -26.77 -1.99 16.35
C PHE A 292 -26.39 -0.94 15.29
N GLU A 293 -26.33 0.33 15.69
CA GLU A 293 -25.66 1.38 14.92
C GLU A 293 -24.26 1.56 15.48
N ARG A 294 -23.25 1.15 14.70
CA ARG A 294 -21.91 1.76 14.52
C ARG A 294 -20.82 0.73 14.26
N TYR A 295 -20.00 1.04 13.24
CA TYR A 295 -18.70 0.47 12.87
C TYR A 295 -18.71 -0.79 12.01
N TRP A 296 -18.92 -0.60 10.70
CA TRP A 296 -18.56 -1.56 9.66
C TRP A 296 -17.54 -0.88 8.74
N ASN A 297 -16.28 -1.28 8.84
CA ASN A 297 -15.22 -0.87 7.90
C ASN A 297 -14.80 -2.05 7.02
N TYR A 298 -15.75 -2.77 6.42
CA TYR A 298 -15.53 -3.63 5.24
C TYR A 298 -16.86 -3.81 4.51
N LEU A 299 -16.87 -3.56 3.20
CA LEU A 299 -18.02 -3.64 2.29
C LEU A 299 -18.57 -5.07 2.19
N PRO A 300 -19.84 -5.34 2.56
CA PRO A 300 -20.53 -6.57 2.22
C PRO A 300 -21.37 -6.36 0.95
N PHE A 301 -21.30 -7.31 0.01
CA PHE A 301 -22.27 -7.43 -1.07
C PHE A 301 -23.41 -8.34 -0.59
N PHE A 302 -24.64 -7.82 -0.53
CA PHE A 302 -25.82 -8.65 -0.31
C PHE A 302 -26.62 -8.79 -1.60
N ARG A 303 -26.97 -10.04 -1.94
CA ARG A 303 -27.89 -10.35 -3.03
C ARG A 303 -29.22 -10.79 -2.44
N PHE A 304 -30.25 -9.95 -2.57
CA PHE A 304 -31.63 -10.30 -2.26
C PHE A 304 -32.43 -10.31 -3.56
N ASN A 305 -33.12 -11.42 -3.85
CA ASN A 305 -34.07 -11.62 -4.96
C ASN A 305 -34.04 -10.54 -6.08
N ASN A 306 -33.19 -10.79 -7.09
CA ASN A 306 -33.07 -10.01 -8.33
C ASN A 306 -32.66 -8.53 -8.22
N SER A 307 -32.20 -8.02 -7.07
CA SER A 307 -31.63 -6.66 -6.95
C SER A 307 -30.28 -6.66 -6.22
N ILE A 308 -29.41 -5.72 -6.58
CA ILE A 308 -28.14 -5.42 -5.90
C ILE A 308 -28.27 -3.99 -5.34
N CYS A 309 -28.04 -3.83 -4.05
CA CYS A 309 -27.97 -2.51 -3.39
C CYS A 309 -26.51 -2.22 -3.01
N TYR A 310 -26.07 -0.99 -3.26
CA TYR A 310 -24.70 -0.54 -2.99
C TYR A 310 -24.67 0.49 -1.86
N PHE A 311 -23.61 0.45 -1.04
CA PHE A 311 -23.25 1.49 -0.07
C PHE A 311 -21.93 2.11 -0.50
N ASN A 312 -21.92 3.43 -0.74
CA ASN A 312 -20.67 4.17 -0.88
C ASN A 312 -20.28 4.71 0.50
N ASP A 313 -19.17 4.22 1.05
CA ASP A 313 -18.46 4.91 2.11
C ASP A 313 -17.15 5.44 1.50
N SER A 314 -17.23 6.60 0.86
CA SER A 314 -16.04 7.36 0.52
C SER A 314 -15.44 7.80 1.85
N GLY A 315 -14.28 7.25 2.22
CA GLY A 315 -13.61 7.42 3.53
C GLY A 315 -13.18 8.85 3.89
N ILE A 316 -14.10 9.80 3.84
CA ILE A 316 -14.01 11.16 4.36
C ILE A 316 -15.35 11.38 5.08
N ASN A 317 -15.29 11.88 6.33
CA ASN A 317 -16.47 12.27 7.09
C ASN A 317 -17.24 13.43 6.40
N SER A 318 -18.07 13.11 5.41
CA SER A 318 -19.17 13.97 4.93
C SER A 318 -20.48 13.18 5.04
N HIS A 319 -21.45 13.77 5.72
CA HIS A 319 -22.70 13.13 6.17
C HIS A 319 -23.77 12.90 5.08
N ASP A 320 -23.40 12.73 3.81
CA ASP A 320 -24.37 12.54 2.73
C ASP A 320 -24.30 11.12 2.15
N HIS A 321 -25.24 10.27 2.54
CA HIS A 321 -25.41 8.92 2.00
C HIS A 321 -26.51 8.94 0.92
N SER A 322 -26.17 8.56 -0.32
CA SER A 322 -27.13 8.35 -1.40
C SER A 322 -27.32 6.86 -1.67
N PHE A 323 -28.58 6.42 -1.79
CA PHE A 323 -28.95 5.04 -2.05
C PHE A 323 -29.32 4.86 -3.52
N PHE A 324 -28.69 3.89 -4.19
CA PHE A 324 -28.99 3.56 -5.59
C PHE A 324 -29.51 2.15 -5.73
N LYS A 325 -30.54 1.98 -6.58
CA LYS A 325 -31.17 0.72 -6.95
C LYS A 325 -30.82 0.39 -8.40
N TYR A 326 -30.20 -0.77 -8.62
CA TYR A 326 -29.93 -1.26 -9.98
C TYR A 326 -31.18 -1.91 -10.59
N ASN A 327 -31.65 -1.37 -11.71
CA ASN A 327 -32.77 -1.90 -12.47
C ASN A 327 -32.27 -2.77 -13.62
N LYS A 328 -32.31 -4.10 -13.43
CA LYS A 328 -31.79 -5.08 -14.38
C LYS A 328 -32.53 -5.10 -15.73
N GLU A 329 -33.80 -4.71 -15.78
CA GLU A 329 -34.54 -4.69 -17.06
C GLU A 329 -34.07 -3.55 -17.97
N ASN A 330 -33.47 -2.51 -17.39
CA ASN A 330 -33.13 -1.27 -18.09
C ASN A 330 -31.64 -0.96 -18.09
N GLU A 331 -30.83 -1.77 -17.38
CA GLU A 331 -29.39 -1.57 -17.16
C GLU A 331 -29.02 -0.20 -16.53
N THR A 332 -29.93 0.42 -15.79
CA THR A 332 -29.73 1.74 -15.15
C THR A 332 -29.74 1.67 -13.63
N PHE A 333 -29.08 2.64 -12.98
CA PHE A 333 -29.18 2.88 -11.54
C PHE A 333 -30.14 4.05 -11.27
N GLU A 334 -31.12 3.84 -10.38
CA GLU A 334 -32.10 4.85 -9.98
C GLU A 334 -31.92 5.19 -8.49
N LEU A 335 -32.12 6.46 -8.12
CA LEU A 335 -32.05 6.91 -6.72
C LEU A 335 -33.22 6.30 -5.93
N ALA A 336 -32.95 5.68 -4.78
CA ALA A 336 -34.01 5.11 -3.95
C ALA A 336 -34.87 6.24 -3.35
N GLU A 337 -36.19 6.14 -3.51
CA GLU A 337 -37.17 7.10 -2.98
C GLU A 337 -36.99 7.27 -1.46
N ASN A 338 -36.27 8.33 -1.03
CA ASN A 338 -36.29 9.02 0.29
C ASN A 338 -34.95 9.64 0.74
N SER A 339 -34.00 9.96 -0.14
CA SER A 339 -32.85 10.81 0.22
C SER A 339 -33.19 12.31 0.12
N LEU A 340 -32.85 13.09 1.15
CA LEU A 340 -33.11 14.53 1.26
C LEU A 340 -32.48 15.33 0.11
N GLN A 341 -33.22 16.34 -0.37
CA GLN A 341 -32.75 17.30 -1.37
C GLN A 341 -31.66 18.22 -0.79
N SER A 342 -30.44 18.14 -1.33
CA SER A 342 -29.48 19.24 -1.31
C SER A 342 -29.05 19.58 -2.74
N GLU A 343 -29.10 20.86 -3.07
CA GLU A 343 -28.85 21.42 -4.40
C GLU A 343 -27.34 21.58 -4.65
N TYR A 344 -26.64 20.51 -5.04
CA TYR A 344 -25.48 20.48 -5.98
C TYR A 344 -24.81 19.12 -5.89
N ILE A 345 -24.87 18.31 -6.95
CA ILE A 345 -24.15 17.03 -7.04
C ILE A 345 -23.41 16.99 -8.39
N PRO A 346 -22.07 16.86 -8.43
CA PRO A 346 -21.33 16.59 -9.66
C PRO A 346 -21.47 15.11 -10.06
N ASN A 347 -21.45 14.83 -11.36
CA ASN A 347 -21.61 13.48 -11.92
C ASN A 347 -20.46 12.55 -11.48
N TYR A 348 -20.82 11.37 -10.95
CA TYR A 348 -19.90 10.27 -10.70
C TYR A 348 -20.03 9.24 -11.82
N ASP A 349 -18.94 8.92 -12.52
CA ASP A 349 -18.91 7.81 -13.48
C ASP A 349 -18.39 6.54 -12.80
N ILE A 350 -19.21 5.50 -12.78
CA ILE A 350 -18.85 4.15 -12.31
C ILE A 350 -18.77 3.26 -13.55
N ILE A 351 -17.58 2.78 -13.89
CA ILE A 351 -17.38 1.88 -15.05
C ILE A 351 -17.47 0.43 -14.56
N VAL A 352 -18.51 -0.28 -15.02
CA VAL A 352 -18.66 -1.73 -14.87
C VAL A 352 -18.43 -2.37 -16.23
N THR A 353 -17.54 -3.35 -16.32
CA THR A 353 -17.42 -4.20 -17.53
C THR A 353 -17.75 -5.65 -17.19
N ASP A 354 -18.19 -6.41 -18.19
CA ASP A 354 -18.98 -7.64 -18.07
C ASP A 354 -18.40 -8.79 -17.21
N TYR A 355 -17.19 -8.71 -16.67
CA TYR A 355 -16.64 -9.80 -15.84
C TYR A 355 -15.79 -9.43 -14.61
N LYS A 356 -15.54 -8.17 -14.24
CA LYS A 356 -14.72 -7.85 -13.03
C LYS A 356 -15.05 -6.48 -12.41
N MET A 357 -14.99 -6.39 -11.08
CA MET A 357 -14.96 -5.11 -10.33
C MET A 357 -13.50 -4.76 -10.01
N HIS A 358 -13.02 -3.64 -10.53
CA HIS A 358 -11.83 -2.94 -10.05
C HIS A 358 -12.30 -1.64 -9.39
N PHE A 359 -11.89 -1.37 -8.15
CA PHE A 359 -12.22 -0.10 -7.50
C PHE A 359 -11.29 0.99 -8.03
N ILE A 360 -11.84 1.91 -8.82
CA ILE A 360 -11.20 3.17 -9.20
C ILE A 360 -12.09 4.27 -8.60
N SER A 361 -11.59 4.96 -7.59
CA SER A 361 -12.23 6.17 -7.07
C SER A 361 -11.48 7.37 -7.62
N VAL A 362 -12.15 8.17 -8.47
CA VAL A 362 -11.63 9.48 -8.90
C VAL A 362 -12.22 10.53 -7.96
N ALA A 363 -11.43 10.98 -7.00
CA ALA A 363 -11.75 12.16 -6.21
C ALA A 363 -10.55 13.11 -6.27
N HIS A 364 -10.76 14.34 -6.74
CA HIS A 364 -9.75 15.41 -6.73
C HIS A 364 -8.41 15.11 -7.43
N GLY A 365 -8.42 14.32 -8.52
CA GLY A 365 -7.21 14.10 -9.33
C GLY A 365 -6.18 13.12 -8.73
N GLU A 366 -6.58 12.30 -7.76
CA GLU A 366 -5.74 11.23 -7.19
C GLU A 366 -6.26 9.83 -7.52
N PHE A 367 -5.34 8.85 -7.66
CA PHE A 367 -5.65 7.44 -7.95
C PHE A 367 -5.11 6.51 -6.86
N PHE A 368 -5.81 5.39 -6.61
CA PHE A 368 -5.39 4.38 -5.63
C PHE A 368 -5.51 2.95 -6.20
N THR A 369 -4.50 2.10 -5.98
CA THR A 369 -4.60 0.63 -6.19
C THR A 369 -4.01 -0.12 -5.00
N TYR A 370 -4.56 -1.29 -4.64
CA TYR A 370 -4.16 -2.07 -3.46
C TYR A 370 -3.57 -3.44 -3.86
N ASP A 371 -2.39 -3.77 -3.34
CA ASP A 371 -1.74 -5.09 -3.47
C ASP A 371 -1.75 -5.82 -2.11
N ASP A 372 -2.42 -6.96 -2.08
CA ASP A 372 -2.68 -7.77 -0.89
C ASP A 372 -1.45 -8.58 -0.42
N ARG A 373 -0.46 -8.83 -1.30
CA ARG A 373 0.75 -9.60 -0.92
C ARG A 373 1.85 -8.74 -0.30
N SER A 374 1.95 -7.49 -0.72
CA SER A 374 2.91 -6.51 -0.19
C SER A 374 2.31 -5.62 0.89
N ASN A 375 0.98 -5.68 1.07
CA ASN A 375 0.21 -4.78 1.92
C ASN A 375 0.49 -3.29 1.58
N SER A 376 0.53 -2.97 0.28
CA SER A 376 0.86 -1.62 -0.20
C SER A 376 -0.29 -0.98 -0.99
N VAL A 377 -0.58 0.27 -0.68
CA VAL A 377 -1.45 1.15 -1.47
C VAL A 377 -0.57 1.94 -2.44
N THR A 378 -0.85 1.84 -3.73
CA THR A 378 -0.24 2.68 -4.76
C THR A 378 -1.06 3.92 -4.93
N LYS A 379 -0.49 5.09 -4.61
CA LYS A 379 -1.12 6.40 -4.80
C LYS A 379 -0.56 7.06 -6.05
N ALA A 380 -1.42 7.65 -6.89
CA ALA A 380 -0.99 8.58 -7.93
C ALA A 380 -1.48 9.99 -7.61
N SER A 381 -0.57 10.96 -7.58
CA SER A 381 -0.91 12.39 -7.43
C SER A 381 -0.55 13.16 -8.70
N LEU A 382 -1.46 14.02 -9.16
CA LEU A 382 -1.21 14.98 -10.23
C LEU A 382 -0.21 16.05 -9.75
N LEU A 383 0.85 16.28 -10.52
CA LEU A 383 1.81 17.35 -10.30
C LEU A 383 1.36 18.62 -11.05
N ASP A 384 1.88 19.77 -10.63
CA ASP A 384 1.54 21.09 -11.19
C ASP A 384 1.86 21.23 -12.70
N ASP A 385 2.70 20.35 -13.25
CA ASP A 385 3.07 20.31 -14.66
C ASP A 385 2.22 19.35 -15.52
N GLY A 386 1.18 18.75 -14.93
CA GLY A 386 0.30 17.80 -15.60
C GLY A 386 0.80 16.34 -15.62
N GLN A 387 1.94 16.04 -14.98
CA GLN A 387 2.43 14.66 -14.85
C GLN A 387 1.87 13.98 -13.59
N TYR A 388 1.78 12.65 -13.59
CA TYR A 388 1.33 11.88 -12.43
C TYR A 388 2.50 11.17 -11.75
N LYS A 389 2.57 11.24 -10.41
CA LYS A 389 3.60 10.58 -9.58
C LYS A 389 3.00 9.41 -8.81
N PHE A 390 3.55 8.21 -8.98
CA PHE A 390 3.05 6.96 -8.38
C PHE A 390 4.00 6.36 -7.32
N THR A 391 3.50 5.65 -6.29
CA THR A 391 4.30 4.94 -5.27
C THR A 391 3.99 3.44 -5.17
N ASN A 392 5.01 2.58 -4.95
CA ASN A 392 4.90 1.15 -4.55
C ASN A 392 4.56 0.02 -5.56
N THR A 393 4.74 0.24 -6.84
CA THR A 393 5.05 -0.85 -7.80
C THR A 393 6.13 -0.33 -8.75
N GLU A 394 7.03 -1.18 -9.27
CA GLU A 394 7.77 -0.75 -10.48
C GLU A 394 6.66 -0.52 -11.51
N LEU A 395 6.50 0.73 -11.93
CA LEU A 395 5.50 1.18 -12.89
C LEU A 395 6.29 1.88 -13.97
N ILE A 396 6.01 1.56 -15.22
CA ILE A 396 6.67 2.24 -16.32
C ILE A 396 5.66 3.11 -17.05
N GLN A 397 5.93 4.41 -17.02
CA GLN A 397 5.22 5.37 -17.84
C GLN A 397 5.76 5.33 -19.27
N ASN A 398 4.89 4.95 -20.21
CA ASN A 398 5.11 5.08 -21.64
C ASN A 398 4.14 6.14 -22.18
N LYS A 399 4.63 7.39 -22.28
CA LYS A 399 3.83 8.57 -22.66
C LYS A 399 2.61 8.72 -21.74
N ASP A 400 1.45 8.32 -22.25
CA ASP A 400 0.13 8.47 -21.63
C ASP A 400 -0.35 7.17 -20.97
N LYS A 401 0.47 6.12 -20.92
CA LYS A 401 0.09 4.81 -20.35
C LYS A 401 1.05 4.38 -19.25
N VAL A 402 0.51 3.82 -18.18
CA VAL A 402 1.27 3.11 -17.14
C VAL A 402 1.15 1.62 -17.38
N ILE A 403 2.28 0.93 -17.45
CA ILE A 403 2.33 -0.54 -17.55
C ILE A 403 2.62 -1.13 -16.18
N PHE A 404 1.81 -2.11 -15.76
CA PHE A 404 1.93 -2.76 -14.46
C PHE A 404 1.52 -4.25 -14.49
N PHE A 405 2.01 -5.01 -13.51
CA PHE A 405 1.74 -6.44 -13.38
C PHE A 405 0.68 -6.67 -12.31
N THR A 406 -0.21 -7.62 -12.56
CA THR A 406 -1.11 -8.14 -11.52
C THR A 406 -0.98 -9.64 -11.44
N LYS A 407 -1.18 -10.19 -10.25
CA LYS A 407 -1.24 -11.63 -10.02
C LYS A 407 -2.62 -12.00 -9.52
N ASP A 408 -3.29 -12.90 -10.24
CA ASP A 408 -4.50 -13.56 -9.76
C ASP A 408 -4.07 -14.60 -8.73
N ILE A 409 -4.34 -14.30 -7.46
CA ILE A 409 -3.95 -15.16 -6.32
C ILE A 409 -4.70 -16.49 -6.37
N ILE A 410 -5.94 -16.49 -6.84
CA ILE A 410 -6.81 -17.68 -6.88
C ILE A 410 -6.35 -18.63 -7.97
N LYS A 411 -6.04 -18.10 -9.16
CA LYS A 411 -5.63 -18.92 -10.31
C LYS A 411 -4.12 -19.15 -10.40
N GLY A 412 -3.33 -18.40 -9.65
CA GLY A 412 -1.88 -18.38 -9.78
C GLY A 412 -1.42 -17.83 -11.13
N GLU A 413 -2.17 -16.94 -11.76
CA GLU A 413 -1.85 -16.41 -13.09
C GLU A 413 -1.30 -14.98 -12.99
N SER A 414 -0.33 -14.63 -13.83
CA SER A 414 0.18 -13.26 -13.92
C SER A 414 -0.28 -12.57 -15.21
N TYR A 415 -0.58 -11.27 -15.12
CA TYR A 415 -1.11 -10.46 -16.21
C TYR A 415 -0.28 -9.19 -16.38
N ILE A 416 -0.10 -8.77 -17.63
CA ILE A 416 0.39 -7.44 -17.98
C ILE A 416 -0.82 -6.54 -18.20
N ASN A 417 -0.82 -5.40 -17.53
CA ASN A 417 -1.90 -4.43 -17.57
C ASN A 417 -1.37 -3.10 -18.07
N THR A 418 -2.22 -2.35 -18.75
CA THR A 418 -2.05 -0.92 -19.00
C THR A 418 -3.13 -0.14 -18.30
N LEU A 419 -2.76 1.02 -17.77
CA LEU A 419 -3.67 2.08 -17.40
C LEU A 419 -3.37 3.28 -18.29
N ASP A 420 -4.34 3.69 -19.09
CA ASP A 420 -4.25 4.95 -19.83
C ASP A 420 -4.53 6.11 -18.88
N ILE A 421 -3.52 6.95 -18.64
CA ILE A 421 -3.54 8.02 -17.63
C ILE A 421 -4.56 9.10 -18.02
N LEU A 422 -4.72 9.37 -19.32
CA LEU A 422 -5.62 10.43 -19.81
C LEU A 422 -7.09 10.02 -19.71
N THR A 423 -7.38 8.74 -19.96
CA THR A 423 -8.75 8.21 -20.00
C THR A 423 -9.14 7.44 -18.74
N SER A 424 -8.18 7.13 -17.87
CA SER A 424 -8.33 6.18 -16.75
C SER A 424 -8.76 4.77 -17.17
N GLU A 425 -8.63 4.41 -18.46
CA GLU A 425 -9.00 3.08 -18.95
C GLU A 425 -7.95 2.03 -18.54
N HIS A 426 -8.40 1.03 -17.80
CA HIS A 426 -7.61 -0.16 -17.47
C HIS A 426 -7.84 -1.25 -18.52
N GLN A 427 -6.76 -1.81 -19.05
CA GLN A 427 -6.80 -2.89 -20.04
C GLN A 427 -5.80 -3.98 -19.67
N ILE A 428 -6.25 -5.23 -19.69
CA ILE A 428 -5.36 -6.40 -19.63
C ILE A 428 -4.73 -6.56 -21.03
N ILE A 429 -3.42 -6.37 -21.13
CA ILE A 429 -2.69 -6.50 -22.40
C ILE A 429 -2.57 -7.98 -22.77
N ASP A 430 -2.08 -8.79 -21.82
CA ASP A 430 -1.83 -10.21 -22.03
C ASP A 430 -1.69 -10.98 -20.71
N LYS A 431 -1.87 -12.30 -20.80
CA LYS A 431 -1.63 -13.26 -19.73
C LYS A 431 -0.25 -13.86 -19.90
N LEU A 432 0.55 -13.79 -18.85
CA LEU A 432 1.88 -14.38 -18.87
C LEU A 432 1.82 -15.89 -18.58
N PRO A 433 2.64 -16.70 -19.25
CA PRO A 433 2.67 -18.15 -19.03
C PRO A 433 3.36 -18.54 -17.73
N TYR A 434 3.77 -17.57 -16.91
CA TYR A 434 4.54 -17.75 -15.68
C TYR A 434 3.74 -17.26 -14.47
N PRO A 435 3.53 -18.10 -13.43
CA PRO A 435 2.68 -17.81 -12.28
C PRO A 435 3.34 -16.91 -11.22
N ASP A 436 4.66 -16.84 -11.19
CA ASP A 436 5.42 -15.97 -10.29
C ASP A 436 6.34 -15.06 -11.09
N ILE A 437 6.03 -13.77 -11.09
CA ILE A 437 6.89 -12.73 -11.63
C ILE A 437 7.23 -11.85 -10.45
N ASN A 438 8.51 -11.81 -10.09
CA ASN A 438 8.97 -10.83 -9.11
C ASN A 438 9.29 -9.51 -9.80
N ASN A 439 9.15 -8.46 -9.00
CA ASN A 439 8.92 -7.06 -9.38
C ASN A 439 10.09 -6.33 -10.08
N SER A 440 10.88 -6.97 -10.95
CA SER A 440 11.83 -6.23 -11.77
C SER A 440 11.63 -6.41 -13.26
N PHE A 441 11.49 -5.27 -13.91
CA PHE A 441 11.32 -5.19 -15.34
C PHE A 441 11.86 -3.87 -15.89
N HIS A 442 12.15 -3.84 -17.18
CA HIS A 442 12.66 -2.66 -17.88
C HIS A 442 11.98 -2.53 -19.24
N LEU A 443 11.40 -1.36 -19.53
CA LEU A 443 10.76 -1.07 -20.81
C LEU A 443 11.75 -0.37 -21.73
N GLU A 444 11.85 -0.85 -22.96
CA GLU A 444 12.60 -0.21 -24.02
C GLU A 444 11.96 -0.52 -25.37
N ASN A 445 11.71 0.49 -26.21
CA ASN A 445 11.20 0.34 -27.58
C ASN A 445 9.96 -0.57 -27.66
N ASP A 446 8.96 -0.31 -26.81
CA ASP A 446 7.73 -1.11 -26.69
C ASP A 446 7.96 -2.60 -26.38
N SER A 447 9.15 -2.94 -25.86
CA SER A 447 9.48 -4.27 -25.37
C SER A 447 9.81 -4.19 -23.89
N LEU A 448 9.35 -5.19 -23.16
CA LEU A 448 9.50 -5.25 -21.73
C LEU A 448 10.40 -6.44 -21.38
N ILE A 449 11.57 -6.14 -20.84
CA ILE A 449 12.51 -7.13 -20.35
C ILE A 449 12.13 -7.46 -18.91
N MET A 450 11.88 -8.72 -18.61
CA MET A 450 11.58 -9.19 -17.25
C MET A 450 12.61 -10.19 -16.78
N TYR A 451 12.80 -10.21 -15.47
CA TYR A 451 13.48 -11.30 -14.79
C TYR A 451 12.44 -12.13 -14.04
N ILE A 452 12.35 -13.42 -14.37
CA ILE A 452 11.53 -14.39 -13.66
C ILE A 452 12.48 -15.16 -12.75
N PRO A 453 12.49 -14.89 -11.44
CA PRO A 453 13.23 -15.72 -10.52
C PRO A 453 12.58 -17.08 -10.39
N TYR A 454 13.35 -18.00 -9.81
CA TYR A 454 12.98 -19.36 -9.47
C TYR A 454 11.52 -19.48 -8.98
N SER A 455 10.63 -19.97 -9.84
CA SER A 455 9.20 -20.12 -9.56
C SER A 455 8.81 -21.59 -9.58
N GLY A 456 9.05 -22.29 -8.47
CA GLY A 456 8.65 -23.69 -8.29
C GLY A 456 9.29 -24.68 -9.28
N ILE A 457 8.53 -25.72 -9.65
CA ILE A 457 8.88 -26.92 -10.47
C ILE A 457 9.60 -26.67 -11.81
N TYR A 458 9.74 -25.43 -12.25
CA TYR A 458 10.54 -25.07 -13.42
C TYR A 458 11.90 -24.58 -12.93
N ASN A 459 12.83 -25.53 -12.73
CA ASN A 459 14.13 -25.42 -12.04
C ASN A 459 15.11 -24.29 -12.47
N LYS A 460 14.71 -23.31 -13.29
CA LYS A 460 15.60 -22.32 -13.90
C LYS A 460 14.94 -20.94 -14.01
N GLY A 461 15.55 -19.94 -13.36
CA GLY A 461 15.19 -18.54 -13.59
C GLY A 461 15.39 -18.15 -15.06
N LYS A 462 14.73 -17.09 -15.52
CA LYS A 462 14.81 -16.64 -16.92
C LYS A 462 14.86 -15.11 -17.05
N PHE A 463 15.58 -14.63 -18.05
CA PHE A 463 15.30 -13.34 -18.67
C PHE A 463 14.38 -13.55 -19.85
N ILE A 464 13.30 -12.77 -19.90
CA ILE A 464 12.34 -12.80 -20.99
C ILE A 464 12.19 -11.39 -21.58
N LEU A 465 11.97 -11.32 -22.89
CA LEU A 465 11.59 -10.11 -23.61
C LEU A 465 10.14 -10.30 -24.03
N TYR A 466 9.27 -9.37 -23.61
CA TYR A 466 7.89 -9.34 -24.01
C TYR A 466 7.65 -8.15 -24.94
N ASP A 467 7.37 -8.43 -26.21
CA ASP A 467 7.03 -7.42 -27.21
C ASP A 467 5.57 -6.98 -27.00
N LEU A 468 5.35 -5.74 -26.55
CA LEU A 468 4.02 -5.21 -26.25
C LEU A 468 3.17 -5.02 -27.53
N VAL A 469 3.80 -4.85 -28.68
CA VAL A 469 3.13 -4.62 -29.96
C VAL A 469 2.64 -5.94 -30.55
N ASN A 470 3.53 -6.93 -30.61
CA ASN A 470 3.22 -8.23 -31.22
C ASN A 470 2.64 -9.24 -30.23
N LYS A 471 2.61 -8.91 -28.93
CA LYS A 471 2.23 -9.82 -27.83
C LYS A 471 3.01 -11.13 -27.88
N GLN A 472 4.31 -11.03 -28.12
CA GLN A 472 5.20 -12.18 -28.23
C GLN A 472 6.18 -12.20 -27.08
N LEU A 473 6.24 -13.36 -26.41
CA LEU A 473 7.22 -13.64 -25.38
C LEU A 473 8.40 -14.39 -26.00
N LYS A 474 9.60 -13.85 -25.80
CA LYS A 474 10.86 -14.44 -26.23
C LYS A 474 11.76 -14.65 -25.02
N ASP A 475 12.14 -15.90 -24.76
CA ASP A 475 13.17 -16.20 -23.77
C ASP A 475 14.51 -15.60 -24.26
N LEU A 476 15.08 -14.68 -23.48
CA LEU A 476 16.39 -14.10 -23.75
C LEU A 476 17.52 -14.98 -23.21
N TYR A 477 17.30 -15.56 -22.02
CA TYR A 477 18.27 -16.41 -21.34
C TYR A 477 17.58 -17.26 -20.28
N THR A 478 17.99 -18.52 -20.18
CA THR A 478 17.57 -19.42 -19.09
C THR A 478 18.79 -19.72 -18.24
N PHE A 479 18.73 -19.35 -16.97
CA PHE A 479 19.80 -19.57 -16.01
C PHE A 479 20.01 -21.08 -15.80
N SER A 480 21.24 -21.54 -15.67
CA SER A 480 21.49 -22.94 -15.28
C SER A 480 21.06 -23.19 -13.82
N ASP A 481 20.92 -24.46 -13.42
CA ASP A 481 20.53 -24.82 -12.05
C ASP A 481 21.50 -24.23 -11.00
N LEU A 482 22.78 -24.07 -11.39
CA LEU A 482 23.82 -23.45 -10.58
C LEU A 482 23.74 -21.92 -10.51
N GLU A 483 22.96 -21.28 -11.37
CA GLU A 483 22.86 -19.82 -11.44
C GLU A 483 21.50 -19.30 -10.92
N ALA A 484 20.56 -20.19 -10.56
CA ALA A 484 19.15 -19.85 -10.43
C ALA A 484 18.58 -19.80 -9.00
N GLU A 485 19.25 -20.32 -7.98
CA GLU A 485 18.70 -20.35 -6.61
C GLU A 485 18.70 -18.95 -5.97
N ASN A 486 17.60 -18.20 -6.08
CA ASN A 486 17.39 -16.88 -5.46
C ASN A 486 18.25 -15.72 -6.00
N ASN A 487 18.28 -15.49 -7.32
CA ASN A 487 18.70 -14.17 -7.77
C ASN A 487 17.62 -13.13 -7.44
N SER A 488 18.11 -11.94 -7.11
CA SER A 488 17.28 -10.89 -6.57
C SER A 488 16.27 -10.30 -7.54
N SER A 489 15.29 -9.63 -6.96
CA SER A 489 14.21 -8.93 -7.65
C SER A 489 14.64 -7.59 -8.28
N LYS A 490 15.94 -7.31 -8.52
CA LYS A 490 16.41 -6.01 -9.02
C LYS A 490 17.55 -6.12 -10.04
N PHE A 491 17.32 -5.61 -11.25
CA PHE A 491 18.34 -5.44 -12.28
C PHE A 491 18.27 -4.04 -12.91
N TYR A 492 19.36 -3.62 -13.57
CA TYR A 492 19.47 -2.34 -14.26
C TYR A 492 20.00 -2.57 -15.68
N LYS A 493 19.39 -1.95 -16.68
CA LYS A 493 19.85 -2.01 -18.07
C LYS A 493 20.64 -0.75 -18.46
N LYS A 494 21.78 -0.92 -19.13
CA LYS A 494 22.59 0.15 -19.72
C LYS A 494 23.07 -0.25 -21.12
N GLY A 495 22.54 0.40 -22.15
CA GLY A 495 22.77 -0.04 -23.54
C GLY A 495 22.33 -1.50 -23.71
N ASP A 496 23.12 -2.31 -24.39
CA ASP A 496 22.79 -3.71 -24.65
C ASP A 496 23.16 -4.66 -23.51
N LYS A 497 23.29 -4.15 -22.29
CA LYS A 497 23.72 -4.92 -21.12
C LYS A 497 22.77 -4.75 -19.95
N ILE A 498 22.51 -5.83 -19.23
CA ILE A 498 21.75 -5.87 -17.99
C ILE A 498 22.69 -6.23 -16.85
N TYR A 499 22.61 -5.49 -15.75
CA TYR A 499 23.38 -5.73 -14.55
C TYR A 499 22.43 -6.09 -13.43
N GLY A 500 22.72 -7.17 -12.73
CA GLY A 500 21.93 -7.58 -11.57
C GLY A 500 22.82 -8.29 -10.56
N TYR A 501 22.19 -8.76 -9.48
CA TYR A 501 22.91 -9.52 -8.47
C TYR A 501 22.20 -10.82 -8.12
N SER A 502 23.02 -11.81 -7.83
CA SER A 502 22.63 -13.13 -7.34
C SER A 502 22.83 -13.16 -5.82
N ARG A 503 21.80 -13.53 -5.04
CA ARG A 503 21.95 -13.71 -3.57
C ARG A 503 22.53 -15.08 -3.24
N ASN A 504 22.23 -16.09 -4.03
CA ASN A 504 22.80 -17.43 -3.93
C ASN A 504 22.94 -17.99 -5.35
N LYS A 505 24.04 -18.69 -5.61
CA LYS A 505 24.27 -19.38 -6.89
C LYS A 505 24.12 -20.89 -6.69
N GLY A 506 23.02 -21.29 -6.06
CA GLY A 506 22.91 -22.64 -5.53
C GLY A 506 23.46 -22.77 -4.10
N SER A 507 23.13 -23.86 -3.42
CA SER A 507 23.65 -24.23 -2.08
C SER A 507 25.19 -24.22 -1.90
N THR A 508 25.98 -24.10 -2.98
CA THR A 508 27.44 -24.21 -2.94
C THR A 508 28.21 -23.03 -3.54
N GLN A 509 27.56 -22.02 -4.11
CA GLN A 509 28.29 -20.95 -4.80
C GLN A 509 27.94 -19.57 -4.25
N LYS A 510 28.96 -18.71 -4.26
CA LYS A 510 28.94 -17.42 -3.59
C LYS A 510 28.09 -16.40 -4.37
N PRO A 511 27.37 -15.52 -3.67
CA PRO A 511 26.68 -14.37 -4.25
C PRO A 511 27.59 -13.51 -5.14
N GLY A 512 27.01 -12.82 -6.13
CA GLY A 512 27.81 -12.05 -7.08
C GLY A 512 26.99 -11.08 -7.94
N ILE A 513 27.70 -10.21 -8.64
CA ILE A 513 27.13 -9.28 -9.62
C ILE A 513 27.35 -9.89 -11.00
N PHE A 514 26.29 -9.94 -11.78
CA PHE A 514 26.33 -10.40 -13.15
C PHE A 514 26.09 -9.25 -14.13
N GLU A 515 26.70 -9.39 -15.30
CA GLU A 515 26.43 -8.66 -16.53
C GLU A 515 25.81 -9.66 -17.52
N PHE A 516 24.64 -9.35 -18.05
CA PHE A 516 24.00 -10.09 -19.12
C PHE A 516 24.00 -9.24 -20.40
N ASP A 517 24.76 -9.67 -21.40
CA ASP A 517 24.85 -9.01 -22.71
C ASP A 517 23.69 -9.48 -23.60
N LEU A 518 22.78 -8.56 -23.93
CA LEU A 518 21.57 -8.84 -24.72
C LEU A 518 21.88 -9.26 -26.16
N ASN A 519 22.95 -8.73 -26.75
CA ASN A 519 23.34 -9.06 -28.12
C ASN A 519 23.95 -10.46 -28.20
N ARG A 520 24.77 -10.80 -27.20
CA ARG A 520 25.45 -12.11 -27.12
C ARG A 520 24.63 -13.19 -26.43
N GLN A 521 23.54 -12.80 -25.76
CA GLN A 521 22.75 -13.65 -24.86
C GLN A 521 23.64 -14.41 -23.87
N SER A 522 24.65 -13.73 -23.32
CA SER A 522 25.65 -14.33 -22.44
C SER A 522 25.66 -13.66 -21.07
N LEU A 523 25.58 -14.47 -20.02
CA LEU A 523 25.76 -14.06 -18.63
C LEU A 523 27.25 -14.14 -18.26
N THR A 524 27.79 -13.07 -17.68
CA THR A 524 29.16 -13.01 -17.14
C THR A 524 29.09 -12.48 -15.73
N TYR A 525 29.62 -13.21 -14.75
CA TYR A 525 29.79 -12.67 -13.41
C TYR A 525 30.98 -11.72 -13.40
N ILE A 526 30.68 -10.43 -13.19
CA ILE A 526 31.67 -9.37 -13.15
C ILE A 526 32.26 -9.20 -11.75
N TYR A 527 31.62 -9.79 -10.75
CA TYR A 527 32.11 -9.90 -9.38
C TYR A 527 31.50 -11.13 -8.69
N GLU A 528 32.31 -11.89 -7.97
CA GLU A 528 31.88 -12.93 -7.04
C GLU A 528 32.36 -12.53 -5.65
N SER A 529 31.45 -12.50 -4.68
CA SER A 529 31.79 -12.26 -3.28
C SER A 529 32.62 -13.43 -2.78
N ASP A 530 33.61 -13.17 -1.92
CA ASP A 530 34.28 -14.25 -1.19
C ASP A 530 33.54 -14.68 0.08
N GLU A 531 32.50 -13.94 0.46
CA GLU A 531 31.73 -14.11 1.67
C GLU A 531 30.35 -14.74 1.37
N ASP A 532 29.96 -15.74 2.17
CA ASP A 532 28.71 -16.49 2.02
C ASP A 532 27.46 -15.64 2.37
N ASN A 533 27.63 -14.47 2.99
CA ASN A 533 26.55 -13.58 3.46
C ASN A 533 26.55 -12.22 2.76
N PHE A 534 26.78 -12.18 1.44
CA PHE A 534 26.72 -10.94 0.67
C PHE A 534 25.27 -10.61 0.30
N TYR A 535 24.70 -9.64 1.00
CA TYR A 535 23.35 -9.12 0.71
C TYR A 535 23.45 -7.69 0.19
N PRO A 536 23.47 -7.49 -1.13
CA PRO A 536 23.52 -6.14 -1.63
C PRO A 536 22.11 -5.53 -1.58
N HIS A 537 22.00 -4.39 -0.90
CA HIS A 537 20.71 -3.80 -0.57
C HIS A 537 20.21 -2.84 -1.65
N GLN A 538 21.13 -2.10 -2.27
CA GLN A 538 20.84 -1.06 -3.24
C GLN A 538 21.91 -1.04 -4.33
N PHE A 539 21.48 -0.77 -5.55
CA PHE A 539 22.33 -0.57 -6.72
C PHE A 539 21.94 0.74 -7.39
N TYR A 540 22.93 1.50 -7.84
CA TYR A 540 22.72 2.60 -8.76
C TYR A 540 23.88 2.68 -9.74
N ILE A 541 23.61 3.18 -10.95
CA ILE A 541 24.65 3.52 -11.91
C ILE A 541 24.79 5.03 -11.91
N ASN A 542 25.99 5.53 -11.66
CA ASN A 542 26.24 6.98 -11.66
C ASN A 542 26.30 7.54 -13.08
N SER A 543 26.44 8.86 -13.23
CA SER A 543 26.51 9.53 -14.55
C SER A 543 27.74 9.16 -15.38
N GLN A 544 28.87 8.81 -14.74
CA GLN A 544 30.05 8.22 -15.39
C GLN A 544 29.80 6.78 -15.84
N GLY A 545 28.67 6.22 -15.41
CA GLY A 545 28.22 4.93 -15.79
C GLY A 545 28.81 3.79 -14.98
N ASN A 546 29.47 4.04 -13.85
CA ASN A 546 29.98 3.05 -12.90
C ASN A 546 28.85 2.53 -12.01
N LEU A 547 28.92 1.25 -11.64
CA LEU A 547 27.92 0.60 -10.79
C LEU A 547 28.35 0.72 -9.32
N PHE A 548 27.52 1.35 -8.52
CA PHE A 548 27.69 1.44 -7.08
C PHE A 548 26.68 0.54 -6.40
N TYR A 549 27.16 -0.18 -5.39
CA TYR A 549 26.31 -1.01 -4.57
C TYR A 549 26.77 -1.02 -3.12
N SER A 550 25.81 -1.10 -2.20
CA SER A 550 26.09 -1.36 -0.80
C SER A 550 25.88 -2.83 -0.50
N VAL A 551 26.80 -3.41 0.24
CA VAL A 551 26.74 -4.80 0.71
C VAL A 551 26.69 -4.75 2.22
N SER A 552 25.65 -5.33 2.82
CA SER A 552 25.70 -5.58 4.25
C SER A 552 26.51 -6.85 4.52
N ILE A 553 27.44 -6.73 5.45
CA ILE A 553 28.25 -7.82 5.98
C ILE A 553 27.99 -7.90 7.49
N ASP A 554 28.15 -9.09 8.06
CA ASP A 554 27.97 -9.35 9.48
C ASP A 554 26.56 -8.93 10.01
N ASN A 555 25.48 -9.36 9.34
CA ASN A 555 24.09 -9.10 9.76
C ASN A 555 23.74 -7.61 9.98
N GLY A 556 24.25 -6.72 9.12
CA GLY A 556 23.96 -5.28 9.21
C GLY A 556 25.01 -4.45 9.96
N GLN A 557 26.05 -5.08 10.53
CA GLN A 557 27.06 -4.38 11.33
C GLN A 557 28.15 -3.71 10.49
N LYS A 558 28.40 -4.19 9.27
CA LYS A 558 29.33 -3.58 8.32
C LYS A 558 28.63 -3.33 7.00
N VAL A 559 28.99 -2.22 6.35
CA VAL A 559 28.59 -1.95 4.98
C VAL A 559 29.79 -1.66 4.11
N ASP A 560 29.97 -2.50 3.11
CA ASP A 560 30.92 -2.22 2.05
C ASP A 560 30.23 -1.45 0.94
N PHE A 561 30.80 -0.29 0.63
CA PHE A 561 30.48 0.44 -0.57
C PHE A 561 31.45 -0.01 -1.64
N CYS A 562 30.89 -0.61 -2.67
CA CYS A 562 31.65 -1.12 -3.78
C CYS A 562 31.30 -0.32 -5.02
N GLU A 563 32.33 0.20 -5.68
CA GLU A 563 32.23 0.78 -7.00
C GLU A 563 32.83 -0.19 -8.02
N TYR A 564 32.03 -0.65 -8.96
CA TYR A 564 32.49 -1.37 -10.14
C TYR A 564 32.67 -0.39 -11.30
N SER A 565 33.94 -0.13 -11.63
CA SER A 565 34.30 0.64 -12.82
C SER A 565 34.27 -0.27 -14.04
N PHE A 566 33.32 -0.06 -14.95
CA PHE A 566 33.15 -0.89 -16.14
C PHE A 566 34.36 -0.85 -17.07
N GLY A 567 35.03 0.30 -17.17
CA GLY A 567 36.21 0.45 -18.02
C GLY A 567 37.42 -0.32 -17.49
N GLU A 568 37.59 -0.37 -16.17
CA GLU A 568 38.74 -1.02 -15.52
C GLU A 568 38.48 -2.49 -15.13
N LYS A 569 37.21 -2.92 -15.18
CA LYS A 569 36.75 -4.22 -14.63
C LYS A 569 37.24 -4.46 -13.20
N LYS A 570 37.25 -3.38 -12.41
CA LYS A 570 37.81 -3.38 -11.06
C LYS A 570 36.71 -3.01 -10.08
N VAL A 571 36.52 -3.85 -9.07
CA VAL A 571 35.76 -3.48 -7.87
C VAL A 571 36.69 -2.72 -6.94
N THR A 572 36.38 -1.46 -6.70
CA THR A 572 36.97 -0.71 -5.60
C THR A 572 36.06 -0.88 -4.40
N LYS A 573 36.49 -1.73 -3.47
CA LYS A 573 35.82 -2.01 -2.20
C LYS A 573 36.26 -0.97 -1.18
N ARG A 574 35.33 -0.25 -0.57
CA ARG A 574 35.58 0.62 0.58
C ARG A 574 34.66 0.23 1.73
N THR A 575 35.26 -0.38 2.75
CA THR A 575 34.57 -0.76 3.98
C THR A 575 34.39 0.46 4.85
N ILE A 576 33.14 0.80 5.13
CA ILE A 576 32.81 1.76 6.20
C ILE A 576 32.39 0.92 7.40
N VAL A 577 33.29 0.80 8.37
CA VAL A 577 32.98 0.19 9.65
C VAL A 577 32.55 1.32 10.58
N ASP A 578 31.30 1.26 11.02
CA ASP A 578 30.84 2.05 12.15
C ASP A 578 30.29 1.06 13.18
N GLU A 579 31.13 0.58 14.09
CA GLU A 579 30.81 -0.51 15.03
C GLU A 579 29.58 -0.19 15.90
N ASP A 580 29.28 1.10 16.02
CA ASP A 580 28.17 1.61 16.81
C ASP A 580 26.85 1.72 16.04
N TYR A 581 26.83 1.53 14.71
CA TYR A 581 25.67 1.85 13.88
C TYR A 581 25.32 0.76 12.84
N LYS A 582 24.02 0.46 12.72
CA LYS A 582 23.41 -0.23 11.57
C LYS A 582 23.07 0.76 10.47
N TYR A 583 23.37 0.37 9.25
CA TYR A 583 23.02 1.14 8.05
C TYR A 583 21.53 1.00 7.69
N LEU A 584 20.93 2.09 7.20
CA LEU A 584 19.54 2.09 6.71
C LEU A 584 19.41 2.31 5.19
N THR A 585 20.06 3.35 4.63
CA THR A 585 19.96 3.69 3.20
C THR A 585 21.07 4.66 2.76
N PHE A 586 21.29 4.85 1.45
CA PHE A 586 22.09 5.97 0.92
C PHE A 586 21.44 6.63 -0.32
N LYS A 587 21.88 7.83 -0.69
CA LYS A 587 21.52 8.50 -1.96
C LYS A 587 22.66 9.40 -2.46
N GLU A 588 22.83 9.50 -3.78
CA GLU A 588 23.74 10.45 -4.40
C GLU A 588 23.06 11.82 -4.53
N TYR A 589 23.79 12.89 -4.19
CA TYR A 589 23.38 14.27 -4.41
C TYR A 589 24.60 15.11 -4.82
N GLN A 590 24.63 15.53 -6.09
CA GLN A 590 25.76 16.27 -6.67
C GLN A 590 27.10 15.54 -6.49
N ASP A 591 28.07 16.16 -5.82
CA ASP A 591 29.39 15.62 -5.51
C ASP A 591 29.43 14.84 -4.18
N LYS A 592 28.26 14.56 -3.57
CA LYS A 592 28.15 13.92 -2.26
C LYS A 592 27.37 12.60 -2.30
N ILE A 593 27.72 11.70 -1.39
CA ILE A 593 26.96 10.50 -1.03
C ILE A 593 26.41 10.73 0.38
N ILE A 594 25.09 10.65 0.53
CA ILE A 594 24.41 10.80 1.82
C ILE A 594 24.07 9.41 2.33
N VAL A 595 24.52 9.07 3.53
CA VAL A 595 24.26 7.78 4.18
C VAL A 595 23.52 8.01 5.50
N LEU A 596 22.45 7.26 5.71
CA LEU A 596 21.70 7.24 6.97
C LEU A 596 22.16 6.06 7.85
N TYR A 597 22.69 6.40 9.02
CA TYR A 597 23.10 5.48 10.07
C TYR A 597 22.07 5.48 11.20
N LYS A 598 21.70 4.29 11.68
CA LYS A 598 20.91 4.08 12.89
C LYS A 598 21.77 3.36 13.91
N PRO A 599 21.88 3.81 15.15
CA PRO A 599 22.76 3.17 16.10
C PRO A 599 22.29 1.76 16.50
N ASN A 600 23.24 0.89 16.81
CA ASN A 600 23.00 -0.42 17.43
C ASN A 600 22.41 -0.25 18.84
N ASP A 601 22.84 0.80 19.54
CA ASP A 601 22.34 1.24 20.83
C ASP A 601 21.31 2.35 20.64
N PHE A 602 20.04 2.10 20.97
CA PHE A 602 18.97 3.08 20.83
C PHE A 602 19.14 4.33 21.72
N THR A 603 20.17 4.37 22.58
CA THR A 603 20.56 5.57 23.35
C THR A 603 21.51 6.51 22.60
N LYS A 604 21.95 6.13 21.38
CA LYS A 604 22.73 7.00 20.50
C LYS A 604 21.82 7.64 19.42
N PRO A 605 22.24 8.78 18.84
CA PRO A 605 21.43 9.50 17.85
C PRO A 605 21.59 8.91 16.46
N SER A 606 20.57 8.93 15.61
CA SER A 606 20.78 8.56 14.19
C SER A 606 21.64 9.62 13.48
N ILE A 607 22.40 9.24 12.46
CA ILE A 607 23.33 10.18 11.78
C ILE A 607 23.10 10.17 10.27
N PHE A 608 22.89 11.35 9.69
CA PHE A 608 23.10 11.57 8.26
C PHE A 608 24.54 11.97 8.02
N ARG A 609 25.30 11.11 7.36
CA ARG A 609 26.71 11.35 7.03
C ARG A 609 26.86 11.61 5.55
N PHE A 610 27.47 12.74 5.24
CA PHE A 610 27.75 13.18 3.88
C PHE A 610 29.21 12.87 3.57
N PHE A 611 29.43 12.13 2.50
CA PHE A 611 30.76 11.80 1.98
C PHE A 611 30.99 12.55 0.69
N ASN A 612 32.17 13.15 0.51
CA ASN A 612 32.59 13.61 -0.82
C ASN A 612 32.79 12.38 -1.73
N LYS A 613 32.25 12.41 -2.95
CA LYS A 613 32.25 11.27 -3.87
C LYS A 613 33.66 10.89 -4.35
N GLU A 614 34.56 11.85 -4.48
CA GLU A 614 35.92 11.62 -4.98
C GLU A 614 36.84 11.11 -3.86
N THR A 615 36.82 11.77 -2.71
CA THR A 615 37.74 11.46 -1.60
C THR A 615 37.18 10.43 -0.63
N TRP A 616 35.85 10.28 -0.56
CA TRP A 616 35.12 9.58 0.50
C TRP A 616 35.42 10.08 1.91
N SER A 617 36.00 11.28 2.04
CA SER A 617 36.09 11.93 3.33
C SER A 617 34.71 12.38 3.77
N ILE A 618 34.41 12.19 5.05
CA ILE A 618 33.23 12.78 5.67
C ILE A 618 33.33 14.29 5.50
N THR A 619 32.42 14.86 4.71
CA THR A 619 32.32 16.30 4.56
C THR A 619 31.48 16.91 5.67
N LYS A 620 30.52 16.15 6.20
CA LYS A 620 29.57 16.62 7.20
C LYS A 620 28.86 15.44 7.88
N ASP A 621 28.70 15.52 9.19
CA ASP A 621 27.76 14.70 9.95
C ASP A 621 26.60 15.60 10.40
N ILE A 622 25.37 15.13 10.22
CA ILE A 622 24.16 15.70 10.79
C ILE A 622 23.63 14.69 11.79
N ILE A 623 23.79 15.02 13.07
CA ILE A 623 23.33 14.21 14.20
C ILE A 623 21.83 14.47 14.40
N ILE A 624 21.04 13.42 14.45
CA ILE A 624 19.60 13.45 14.71
C ILE A 624 19.38 13.11 16.18
N PRO A 625 19.02 14.07 17.05
CA PRO A 625 18.81 13.86 18.49
C PRO A 625 18.07 12.57 18.88
N ASP A 626 18.45 11.97 20.02
CA ASP A 626 17.95 10.66 20.51
C ASP A 626 16.43 10.62 20.76
N ASP A 627 15.81 11.78 20.97
CA ASP A 627 14.38 11.93 21.19
C ASP A 627 13.57 11.91 19.89
N ILE A 628 14.26 11.88 18.73
CA ILE A 628 13.66 11.78 17.41
C ILE A 628 13.45 10.31 16.99
N LEU A 629 12.19 9.84 17.03
CA LEU A 629 11.83 8.51 16.55
C LEU A 629 11.69 8.48 15.01
N ILE A 630 12.56 7.72 14.33
CA ILE A 630 12.44 7.45 12.88
C ILE A 630 11.71 6.12 12.68
N TYR A 631 10.47 6.16 12.17
CA TYR A 631 9.71 4.97 11.78
C TYR A 631 10.13 4.47 10.39
N TYR A 632 10.14 3.15 10.24
CA TYR A 632 10.62 2.45 9.04
C TYR A 632 9.48 2.22 8.04
N GLN A 633 9.52 2.89 6.90
CA GLN A 633 9.06 2.40 5.59
C GLN A 633 9.85 3.15 4.49
N LYS A 634 9.75 2.73 3.24
CA LYS A 634 10.82 2.89 2.23
C LYS A 634 10.57 4.06 1.25
N GLN A 635 11.68 4.71 0.85
CA GLN A 635 11.91 5.75 -0.17
C GLN A 635 11.86 7.24 0.25
N PHE A 636 12.77 8.04 -0.32
CA PHE A 636 12.90 9.50 -0.15
C PHE A 636 12.94 10.17 -1.53
N SER A 637 12.13 11.21 -1.77
CA SER A 637 12.25 12.06 -2.97
C SER A 637 12.94 13.39 -2.65
N ILE A 638 13.78 13.86 -3.58
CA ILE A 638 14.43 15.18 -3.54
C ILE A 638 13.78 15.99 -4.65
N ASN A 639 13.26 17.17 -4.33
CA ASN A 639 12.96 18.20 -5.33
C ASN A 639 13.93 19.37 -5.10
N GLU A 640 14.37 20.02 -6.17
CA GLU A 640 15.36 21.10 -6.27
C GLU A 640 15.66 21.89 -4.97
N GLY A 641 16.44 21.30 -4.05
CA GLY A 641 16.92 21.93 -2.81
C GLY A 641 16.30 21.42 -1.49
N LEU A 642 15.22 20.65 -1.49
CA LEU A 642 14.52 20.20 -0.26
C LEU A 642 14.41 18.66 -0.19
N LEU A 643 14.73 18.09 0.98
CA LEU A 643 14.56 16.66 1.29
C LEU A 643 13.28 16.47 2.11
N TYR A 644 12.24 15.91 1.50
CA TYR A 644 11.03 15.51 2.23
C TYR A 644 11.21 14.09 2.79
N PHE A 645 10.96 13.93 4.09
CA PHE A 645 10.87 12.63 4.73
C PHE A 645 9.44 12.12 4.58
N CYS A 646 9.23 11.09 3.77
CA CYS A 646 7.97 10.39 3.78
C CYS A 646 8.19 8.94 3.36
N SER A 647 7.98 8.04 4.29
CA SER A 647 7.33 6.79 3.95
C SER A 647 5.89 6.87 4.46
N ASP A 648 5.08 7.46 3.60
CA ASP A 648 3.63 7.62 3.56
C ASP A 648 2.87 8.36 4.69
N ASN A 649 3.52 9.01 5.68
CA ASN A 649 3.14 10.26 6.39
C ASN A 649 3.95 10.50 7.69
N GLY A 650 5.25 10.21 7.68
CA GLY A 650 6.11 10.27 8.86
C GLY A 650 6.95 11.53 8.95
N TRP A 651 6.55 12.45 9.83
CA TRP A 651 7.36 13.59 10.25
C TRP A 651 8.52 13.17 11.16
N ILE A 652 9.64 13.90 11.14
CA ILE A 652 10.72 13.77 12.12
C ILE A 652 10.22 14.31 13.47
N ARG A 653 10.03 13.45 14.47
CA ARG A 653 9.37 13.79 15.75
C ARG A 653 10.36 13.84 16.92
N GLU A 654 10.87 15.02 17.32
CA GLU A 654 11.74 15.22 18.52
C GLU A 654 11.07 14.76 19.83
N ASN A 655 9.74 14.81 19.87
CA ASN A 655 8.92 14.52 21.04
C ASN A 655 7.46 14.67 20.59
N ASN A 656 6.49 14.47 21.49
CA ASN A 656 5.07 14.48 21.15
C ASN A 656 4.54 15.76 20.49
N THR A 657 5.38 16.78 20.28
CA THR A 657 5.00 18.14 19.98
C THR A 657 5.72 18.80 18.80
N LYS A 658 6.78 18.24 18.21
CA LYS A 658 7.58 18.95 17.16
C LYS A 658 7.86 18.11 15.92
N PHE A 659 7.84 18.77 14.75
CA PHE A 659 8.09 18.15 13.45
C PHE A 659 9.09 18.94 12.58
N TYR A 660 9.99 18.25 11.87
CA TYR A 660 11.11 18.85 11.11
C TYR A 660 11.17 18.45 9.62
N SER A 661 11.64 19.37 8.77
CA SER A 661 12.10 19.13 7.39
C SER A 661 13.58 19.56 7.20
N LEU A 662 14.28 18.97 6.21
CA LEU A 662 15.70 19.28 5.92
C LEU A 662 15.83 19.96 4.55
N ASP A 663 16.34 21.19 4.56
CA ASP A 663 16.68 21.94 3.34
C ASP A 663 18.16 21.68 2.98
N LEU A 664 18.38 21.00 1.85
CA LEU A 664 19.71 20.65 1.36
C LEU A 664 20.44 21.84 0.70
N SER A 665 19.72 22.91 0.36
CA SER A 665 20.31 24.13 -0.20
C SER A 665 20.90 25.03 0.90
N THR A 666 20.28 25.03 2.08
CA THR A 666 20.69 25.89 3.22
C THR A 666 21.32 25.12 4.36
N ASP A 667 21.32 23.78 4.30
CA ASP A 667 22.00 22.91 5.26
C ASP A 667 21.40 23.00 6.69
N LEU A 668 20.15 23.45 6.83
CA LEU A 668 19.43 23.71 8.08
C LEU A 668 18.16 22.85 8.21
N PHE A 669 17.85 22.45 9.45
CA PHE A 669 16.54 21.90 9.79
C PHE A 669 15.53 23.04 9.97
N LYS A 670 14.37 22.92 9.34
CA LYS A 670 13.24 23.83 9.53
C LYS A 670 12.20 23.15 10.41
N ILE A 671 11.82 23.78 11.53
CA ILE A 671 10.67 23.35 12.34
C ILE A 671 9.42 23.72 11.57
N GLU A 672 8.56 22.75 11.28
CA GLU A 672 7.30 23.03 10.60
C GLU A 672 6.11 23.12 11.59
N TYR A 673 6.19 22.51 12.79
CA TYR A 673 5.08 22.48 13.78
C TYR A 673 5.56 22.39 15.25
N GLU A 674 4.83 23.01 16.19
CA GLU A 674 5.01 22.92 17.66
C GLU A 674 3.64 22.79 18.39
N ILE A 675 3.48 21.81 19.30
CA ILE A 675 2.23 21.55 20.08
C ILE A 675 2.44 21.90 21.58
N ASP A 676 1.44 22.49 22.24
CA ASP A 676 1.51 22.97 23.64
C ASP A 676 1.71 21.85 24.69
N LYS A 677 2.56 22.10 25.69
CA LYS A 677 3.09 21.16 26.69
C LYS A 677 2.19 20.93 27.90
N ASN A 678 1.08 21.67 28.05
CA ASN A 678 0.31 21.70 29.32
C ASN A 678 -0.87 20.71 29.43
N LYS A 679 -1.11 19.81 28.47
CA LYS A 679 -2.23 18.84 28.54
C LYS A 679 -1.69 17.39 28.48
N GLY A 680 -1.89 16.64 29.57
CA GLY A 680 -1.33 15.30 29.79
C GLY A 680 -1.86 14.18 28.87
N PHE A 681 -1.10 13.08 28.83
CA PHE A 681 -1.20 11.98 27.87
C PHE A 681 -2.51 11.18 27.95
N GLY A 682 -3.19 11.00 26.80
CA GLY A 682 -4.28 10.02 26.69
C GLY A 682 -5.22 10.05 25.48
N TYR A 683 -5.15 11.07 24.60
CA TYR A 683 -6.21 11.31 23.61
C TYR A 683 -5.78 11.02 22.17
N SER A 684 -6.71 10.53 21.36
CA SER A 684 -6.50 10.28 19.93
C SER A 684 -6.50 11.60 19.15
N LEU A 685 -5.78 11.67 18.02
CA LEU A 685 -5.68 12.87 17.17
C LEU A 685 -7.05 13.47 16.75
N SER A 686 -8.13 12.70 16.80
CA SER A 686 -9.48 13.17 16.44
C SER A 686 -10.05 14.19 17.43
N GLU A 687 -9.67 14.16 18.71
CA GLU A 687 -10.19 15.07 19.74
C GLU A 687 -9.43 16.41 19.79
N TYR A 688 -8.26 16.49 19.13
CA TYR A 688 -7.50 17.73 18.98
C TYR A 688 -7.97 18.60 17.79
N ARG A 689 -8.89 18.11 16.93
CA ARG A 689 -9.37 18.86 15.75
C ARG A 689 -9.98 20.24 16.06
N ASN A 690 -10.37 20.50 17.31
CA ASN A 690 -10.95 21.80 17.68
C ASN A 690 -9.91 22.82 18.18
N GLU A 691 -8.64 22.44 18.37
CA GLU A 691 -7.56 23.35 18.81
C GLU A 691 -6.23 23.14 18.06
N ILE A 692 -6.21 22.37 16.96
CA ILE A 692 -5.11 22.48 15.98
C ILE A 692 -5.34 23.80 15.26
N ILE A 693 -4.50 24.80 15.54
CA ILE A 693 -4.36 25.94 14.63
C ILE A 693 -3.63 25.40 13.42
N ILE A 694 -4.38 24.77 12.51
CA ILE A 694 -3.89 24.52 11.16
C ILE A 694 -3.75 25.92 10.60
N LYS A 695 -2.51 26.36 10.39
CA LYS A 695 -2.30 27.55 9.59
C LYS A 695 -2.80 27.23 8.19
N GLU A 696 -4.00 27.69 7.86
CA GLU A 696 -4.55 27.50 6.54
C GLU A 696 -3.65 28.24 5.53
N ALA A 697 -3.46 27.64 4.36
CA ALA A 697 -2.86 28.36 3.25
C ALA A 697 -3.80 29.52 2.89
N ASN A 698 -3.23 30.73 2.70
CA ASN A 698 -4.06 31.86 2.31
C ASN A 698 -4.44 31.71 0.84
N ASP A 699 -5.75 31.75 0.59
CA ASP A 699 -6.28 31.93 -0.76
C ASP A 699 -6.18 33.42 -1.11
N VAL A 700 -4.99 33.84 -1.55
CA VAL A 700 -4.74 35.19 -2.05
C VAL A 700 -4.75 35.16 -3.57
N GLN A 701 -5.72 35.84 -4.18
CA GLN A 701 -5.67 36.11 -5.61
C GLN A 701 -5.11 37.51 -5.82
N PHE A 702 -4.10 37.60 -6.69
CA PHE A 702 -3.45 38.84 -7.06
C PHE A 702 -3.43 38.98 -8.57
N GLU A 703 -4.26 39.88 -9.09
CA GLU A 703 -4.38 40.13 -10.52
C GLU A 703 -4.00 41.57 -10.89
N ILE A 704 -3.11 41.66 -11.88
CA ILE A 704 -2.77 42.87 -12.62
C ILE A 704 -2.72 42.49 -14.10
N PRO A 705 -3.05 43.41 -15.04
CA PRO A 705 -2.85 43.16 -16.45
C PRO A 705 -1.36 42.93 -16.76
N GLU A 706 -1.05 41.99 -17.65
CA GLU A 706 0.34 41.75 -18.07
C GLU A 706 0.94 42.94 -18.81
N THR A 707 0.12 43.70 -19.54
CA THR A 707 0.53 44.91 -20.26
C THR A 707 -0.41 46.06 -19.97
N ILE A 708 0.14 47.24 -19.71
CA ILE A 708 -0.60 48.47 -19.48
C ILE A 708 0.05 49.64 -20.21
N HIS A 709 -0.77 50.57 -20.70
CA HIS A 709 -0.28 51.79 -21.32
C HIS A 709 0.00 52.87 -20.27
N LEU A 710 1.07 53.64 -20.49
CA LEU A 710 1.53 54.71 -19.59
C LEU A 710 0.50 55.84 -19.41
N ASP A 711 -0.50 55.94 -20.29
CA ASP A 711 -1.61 56.90 -20.17
C ASP A 711 -2.53 56.62 -18.96
N LYS A 712 -2.57 55.37 -18.48
CA LYS A 712 -3.17 54.99 -17.20
C LYS A 712 -2.17 55.23 -16.07
N GLN A 713 -2.06 56.49 -15.64
CA GLN A 713 -1.11 56.93 -14.60
C GLN A 713 -1.17 56.10 -13.29
N GLU A 714 -2.31 55.50 -12.96
CA GLU A 714 -2.48 54.65 -11.79
C GLU A 714 -3.25 53.36 -12.15
N LEU A 715 -2.83 52.25 -11.54
CA LEU A 715 -3.46 50.94 -11.58
C LEU A 715 -3.82 50.50 -10.16
N ILE A 716 -5.07 50.06 -9.97
CA ILE A 716 -5.55 49.45 -8.73
C ILE A 716 -5.55 47.94 -8.94
N PRO A 717 -4.63 47.17 -8.31
CA PRO A 717 -4.61 45.72 -8.45
C PRO A 717 -5.90 45.12 -7.88
N GLN A 718 -6.39 44.06 -8.52
CA GLN A 718 -7.48 43.26 -7.95
C GLN A 718 -6.84 42.26 -6.98
N ILE A 719 -7.11 42.46 -5.70
CA ILE A 719 -6.60 41.61 -4.62
C ILE A 719 -7.81 41.03 -3.90
N SER A 720 -7.96 39.72 -3.95
CA SER A 720 -8.88 39.00 -3.07
C SER A 720 -8.05 38.22 -2.07
N SER A 721 -8.44 38.30 -0.82
CA SER A 721 -7.80 37.58 0.28
C SER A 721 -8.85 37.39 1.36
N ASN A 722 -8.81 36.25 2.03
CA ASN A 722 -9.59 36.02 3.23
C ASN A 722 -9.18 36.97 4.39
N ARG A 723 -8.05 37.72 4.26
CA ARG A 723 -7.60 38.77 5.19
C ARG A 723 -6.95 39.94 4.44
N LEU A 724 -7.59 41.10 4.47
CA LEU A 724 -7.10 42.30 3.77
C LEU A 724 -6.12 43.13 4.62
N ASP A 725 -6.02 42.83 5.91
CA ASP A 725 -5.46 43.70 6.94
C ASP A 725 -3.92 43.75 6.95
N ASP A 726 -3.24 42.87 6.22
CA ASP A 726 -1.78 42.67 6.29
C ASP A 726 -1.09 42.60 4.92
N ILE A 727 -1.69 43.21 3.89
CA ILE A 727 -1.17 43.15 2.52
C ILE A 727 -0.28 44.35 2.23
N SER A 728 0.92 44.08 1.74
CA SER A 728 1.87 45.08 1.25
C SER A 728 2.27 44.78 -0.19
N LEU A 729 2.42 45.84 -0.99
CA LEU A 729 2.85 45.75 -2.39
C LEU A 729 4.25 46.33 -2.53
N PHE A 730 5.08 45.68 -3.33
CA PHE A 730 6.43 46.13 -3.68
C PHE A 730 6.61 46.13 -5.19
N SER A 731 7.45 47.02 -5.68
CA SER A 731 7.86 47.06 -7.08
C SER A 731 9.36 46.78 -7.15
N SER A 732 9.78 45.91 -8.07
CA SER A 732 11.19 45.63 -8.32
C SER A 732 11.92 46.82 -8.95
N ASN A 733 11.20 47.80 -9.50
CA ASN A 733 11.77 49.02 -10.08
C ASN A 733 10.82 50.23 -9.91
N PRO A 734 11.01 51.07 -8.87
CA PRO A 734 10.16 52.23 -8.59
C PRO A 734 10.27 53.37 -9.64
N GLU A 735 11.25 53.31 -10.56
CA GLU A 735 11.35 54.23 -11.69
C GLU A 735 10.39 53.85 -12.83
N ILE A 736 9.95 52.60 -12.92
CA ILE A 736 8.95 52.13 -13.90
C ILE A 736 7.55 52.18 -13.27
N ALA A 737 7.39 51.59 -12.08
CA ALA A 737 6.13 51.58 -11.34
C ALA A 737 6.37 51.78 -9.85
N GLN A 738 5.76 52.80 -9.25
CA GLN A 738 5.87 53.13 -7.83
C GLN A 738 4.62 52.70 -7.07
N ILE A 739 4.77 52.05 -5.92
CA ILE A 739 3.64 51.74 -5.03
C ILE A 739 3.33 52.97 -4.15
N VAL A 740 2.11 53.50 -4.25
CA VAL A 740 1.61 54.64 -3.45
C VAL A 740 0.21 54.31 -2.97
N ASP A 741 -0.01 54.26 -1.65
CA ASP A 741 -1.31 53.97 -1.04
C ASP A 741 -1.99 52.70 -1.61
N ASN A 742 -1.24 51.61 -1.74
CA ASN A 742 -1.65 50.33 -2.35
C ASN A 742 -2.07 50.41 -3.83
N LYS A 743 -1.73 51.49 -4.52
CA LYS A 743 -1.87 51.63 -5.98
C LYS A 743 -0.51 51.54 -6.66
N ILE A 744 -0.52 51.09 -7.90
CA ILE A 744 0.67 51.04 -8.76
C ILE A 744 0.64 52.28 -9.65
N ARG A 745 1.48 53.28 -9.36
CA ARG A 745 1.65 54.49 -10.18
C ARG A 745 2.71 54.26 -11.25
N LEU A 746 2.33 54.35 -12.52
CA LEU A 746 3.24 54.16 -13.64
C LEU A 746 4.04 55.45 -13.90
N LYS A 747 5.35 55.32 -14.11
CA LYS A 747 6.26 56.46 -14.32
C LYS A 747 6.95 56.44 -15.67
N ASN A 748 7.44 55.28 -16.08
CA ASN A 748 8.18 55.10 -17.33
C ASN A 748 7.79 53.78 -18.00
N GLU A 749 8.16 53.64 -19.27
CA GLU A 749 8.07 52.37 -20.00
C GLU A 749 9.09 51.34 -19.50
N GLY A 750 8.75 50.06 -19.66
CA GLY A 750 9.61 48.93 -19.30
C GLY A 750 8.86 47.80 -18.59
N GLU A 751 9.59 46.77 -18.19
CA GLU A 751 9.05 45.62 -17.46
C GLU A 751 9.44 45.70 -15.98
N VAL A 752 8.49 45.41 -15.09
CA VAL A 752 8.68 45.45 -13.64
C VAL A 752 7.91 44.34 -12.96
N ASN A 753 8.49 43.72 -11.93
CA ASN A 753 7.78 42.74 -11.10
C ASN A 753 7.11 43.47 -9.94
N ILE A 754 5.81 43.27 -9.80
CA ILE A 754 5.03 43.69 -8.64
C ILE A 754 4.89 42.48 -7.71
N THR A 755 5.30 42.66 -6.47
CA THR A 755 5.25 41.64 -5.43
C THR A 755 4.14 41.99 -4.44
N LEU A 756 3.19 41.08 -4.25
CA LEU A 756 2.27 41.12 -3.12
C LEU A 756 2.86 40.28 -1.99
N LYS A 757 2.94 40.86 -0.79
CA LYS A 757 3.35 40.16 0.44
C LYS A 757 2.24 40.29 1.47
N GLN A 758 1.81 39.16 2.01
CA GLN A 758 0.96 39.07 3.18
C GLN A 758 1.79 38.46 4.33
N GLU A 759 1.82 39.12 5.48
CA GLU A 759 2.60 38.62 6.63
C GLU A 759 1.93 37.39 7.28
N ASP A 760 2.74 36.60 8.01
CA ASP A 760 2.25 35.51 8.84
C ASP A 760 1.24 36.03 9.88
N SER A 761 0.23 35.21 10.18
CA SER A 761 -0.63 35.42 11.34
C SER A 761 -0.59 34.22 12.28
N PRO A 762 -1.18 34.32 13.49
CA PRO A 762 -1.28 33.18 14.38
C PRO A 762 -1.91 31.95 13.70
N ASN A 763 -2.84 32.17 12.76
CA ASN A 763 -3.67 31.11 12.18
C ASN A 763 -3.47 30.88 10.68
N GLN A 764 -2.52 31.55 10.01
CA GLN A 764 -2.27 31.41 8.58
C GLN A 764 -0.82 31.71 8.22
N TYR A 765 -0.32 31.10 7.14
CA TYR A 765 1.02 31.37 6.61
C TYR A 765 1.02 32.64 5.74
N GLY A 766 2.07 33.44 5.86
CA GLY A 766 2.33 34.55 4.96
C GLY A 766 2.48 34.04 3.53
N THR A 767 2.09 34.87 2.57
CA THR A 767 2.09 34.53 1.14
C THR A 767 2.82 35.61 0.35
N ILE A 768 3.64 35.20 -0.63
CA ILE A 768 4.36 36.10 -1.53
C ILE A 768 4.00 35.73 -2.97
N ILE A 769 3.43 36.66 -3.73
CA ILE A 769 3.05 36.47 -5.14
C ILE A 769 3.78 37.50 -6.00
N TYR A 770 4.36 37.04 -7.11
CA TYR A 770 5.02 37.89 -8.10
C TYR A 770 4.19 37.96 -9.38
N LYS A 771 3.99 39.16 -9.92
CA LYS A 771 3.40 39.39 -11.25
C LYS A 771 4.27 40.35 -12.04
N THR A 772 4.57 40.01 -13.30
CA THR A 772 5.28 40.89 -14.22
C THR A 772 4.29 41.84 -14.89
N LEU A 773 4.60 43.14 -14.84
CA LEU A 773 3.86 44.22 -15.48
C LEU A 773 4.73 44.84 -16.57
N LYS A 774 4.27 44.80 -17.81
CA LYS A 774 4.87 45.50 -18.94
C LYS A 774 4.18 46.84 -19.14
N VAL A 775 4.91 47.93 -18.97
CA VAL A 775 4.43 49.29 -19.20
C VAL A 775 4.88 49.72 -20.58
N GLU A 776 3.91 49.95 -21.47
CA GLU A 776 4.18 50.39 -22.84
C GLU A 776 3.73 51.84 -23.02
N ASN A 777 4.54 52.64 -23.70
CA ASN A 777 4.04 53.90 -24.22
C ASN A 777 3.02 53.60 -25.32
N ASN A 778 1.89 54.31 -25.33
CA ASN A 778 0.81 54.05 -26.28
C ASN A 778 1.37 54.24 -27.70
N GLN A 779 1.56 53.14 -28.42
CA GLN A 779 2.07 53.19 -29.79
C GLN A 779 0.99 53.86 -30.65
N ASP A 780 1.33 55.06 -31.12
CA ASP A 780 0.81 55.80 -32.25
C ASP A 780 -0.54 55.31 -32.81
N ILE A 781 -1.56 56.18 -32.86
CA ILE A 781 -2.90 55.94 -33.45
C ILE A 781 -2.86 55.32 -34.88
N ASN A 782 -1.70 55.36 -35.52
CA ASN A 782 -1.38 54.69 -36.78
C ASN A 782 -1.21 53.15 -36.69
N SER A 783 -1.17 52.56 -35.50
CA SER A 783 -0.90 51.12 -35.28
C SER A 783 -2.14 50.24 -35.11
N ILE A 784 -3.36 50.76 -35.35
CA ILE A 784 -4.57 49.92 -35.40
C ILE A 784 -4.35 48.84 -36.46
N ASN A 785 -4.20 47.59 -36.00
CA ASN A 785 -3.96 46.43 -36.83
C ASN A 785 -5.05 46.31 -37.90
N THR A 786 -4.71 46.69 -39.13
CA THR A 786 -5.64 46.77 -40.28
C THR A 786 -6.10 45.40 -40.77
N ASN A 787 -5.60 44.30 -40.18
CA ASN A 787 -5.99 42.93 -40.50
C ASN A 787 -7.47 42.62 -40.17
N PHE A 788 -8.17 43.48 -39.42
CA PHE A 788 -9.61 43.36 -39.18
C PHE A 788 -10.49 44.05 -40.23
N LEU A 789 -9.91 44.73 -41.23
CA LEU A 789 -10.69 45.44 -42.25
C LEU A 789 -10.92 44.53 -43.47
N SER A 790 -12.16 44.05 -43.65
CA SER A 790 -12.54 43.11 -44.70
C SER A 790 -13.44 43.71 -45.79
N ILE A 791 -13.76 45.02 -45.70
CA ILE A 791 -14.47 45.80 -46.73
C ILE A 791 -13.74 47.10 -47.04
N ASN A 792 -13.76 47.50 -48.31
CA ASN A 792 -13.29 48.82 -48.72
C ASN A 792 -14.46 49.81 -48.78
N LEU A 793 -14.25 51.02 -48.27
CA LEU A 793 -15.24 52.09 -48.20
C LEU A 793 -14.81 53.25 -49.11
N TYR A 794 -15.69 53.72 -49.98
CA TYR A 794 -15.37 54.75 -50.98
C TYR A 794 -16.43 55.87 -51.07
N PRO A 795 -16.05 57.15 -51.03
CA PRO A 795 -14.73 57.64 -50.62
C PRO A 795 -14.51 57.45 -49.11
N ASN A 796 -13.25 57.35 -48.71
CA ASN A 796 -12.85 57.33 -47.30
C ASN A 796 -11.46 57.98 -47.17
N PRO A 797 -11.35 59.21 -46.64
CA PRO A 797 -12.39 59.97 -45.92
C PRO A 797 -13.59 60.42 -46.77
N THR A 798 -14.71 60.76 -46.12
CA THR A 798 -15.91 61.34 -46.75
C THR A 798 -16.51 62.46 -45.87
N SER A 799 -17.46 63.24 -46.39
CA SER A 799 -18.20 64.27 -45.65
C SER A 799 -19.72 64.07 -45.63
N GLN A 800 -20.28 63.22 -46.50
CA GLN A 800 -21.73 63.09 -46.66
C GLN A 800 -22.22 61.66 -46.88
N SER A 801 -21.53 60.89 -47.72
CA SER A 801 -21.94 59.52 -48.04
C SER A 801 -20.76 58.67 -48.49
N PHE A 802 -20.91 57.36 -48.42
CA PHE A 802 -19.93 56.40 -48.92
C PHE A 802 -20.63 55.21 -49.56
N SER A 803 -19.86 54.40 -50.28
CA SER A 803 -20.26 53.16 -50.91
C SER A 803 -19.30 52.06 -50.45
N ILE A 804 -19.71 50.80 -50.59
CA ILE A 804 -18.89 49.64 -50.23
C ILE A 804 -18.69 48.73 -51.43
N ASP A 805 -17.60 47.99 -51.47
CA ASP A 805 -17.22 47.11 -52.59
C ASP A 805 -17.78 45.68 -52.49
N LYS A 806 -18.74 45.45 -51.59
CA LYS A 806 -19.40 44.15 -51.37
C LYS A 806 -20.91 44.28 -51.52
N ASN A 807 -21.55 43.21 -52.00
CA ASN A 807 -23.00 43.06 -51.88
C ASN A 807 -23.32 42.62 -50.44
N ILE A 808 -24.24 43.31 -49.77
CA ILE A 808 -24.55 43.12 -48.34
C ILE A 808 -26.07 43.16 -48.13
N ASP A 809 -26.55 42.57 -47.03
CA ASP A 809 -27.96 42.65 -46.64
C ASP A 809 -28.21 43.83 -45.68
N SER A 810 -27.26 44.12 -44.78
CA SER A 810 -27.37 45.22 -43.82
C SER A 810 -26.01 45.84 -43.47
N LEU A 811 -26.04 47.13 -43.11
CA LEU A 811 -24.87 47.91 -42.69
C LEU A 811 -25.18 48.65 -41.40
N ASN A 812 -24.28 48.53 -40.43
CA ASN A 812 -24.34 49.20 -39.14
C ASN A 812 -23.08 50.05 -38.93
N ILE A 813 -23.25 51.26 -38.40
CA ILE A 813 -22.16 52.18 -38.06
C ILE A 813 -22.10 52.30 -36.55
N TYR A 814 -20.92 52.08 -35.99
CA TYR A 814 -20.64 52.14 -34.56
C TYR A 814 -19.64 53.25 -34.25
N SER A 815 -19.73 53.83 -33.06
CA SER A 815 -18.67 54.69 -32.51
C SER A 815 -17.42 53.88 -32.18
N THR A 816 -16.31 54.55 -31.88
CA THR A 816 -15.08 53.90 -31.40
C THR A 816 -15.25 53.21 -30.04
N GLN A 817 -16.31 53.51 -29.30
CA GLN A 817 -16.70 52.82 -28.06
C GLN A 817 -17.62 51.62 -28.30
N GLY A 818 -17.94 51.28 -29.55
CA GLY A 818 -18.80 50.14 -29.89
C GLY A 818 -20.30 50.42 -29.79
N THR A 819 -20.73 51.68 -29.58
CA THR A 819 -22.15 52.05 -29.56
C THR A 819 -22.71 52.14 -30.98
N LEU A 820 -23.85 51.50 -31.26
CA LEU A 820 -24.52 51.60 -32.55
C LEU A 820 -25.06 53.03 -32.77
N ILE A 821 -24.64 53.66 -33.86
CA ILE A 821 -25.00 55.04 -34.22
C ILE A 821 -26.06 55.08 -35.33
N LYS A 822 -25.91 54.23 -36.35
CA LYS A 822 -26.81 54.24 -37.53
C LYS A 822 -26.87 52.87 -38.20
N SER A 823 -28.02 52.52 -38.77
CA SER A 823 -28.24 51.28 -39.51
C SER A 823 -28.86 51.55 -40.88
N PHE A 824 -28.52 50.71 -41.85
CA PHE A 824 -29.00 50.76 -43.22
C PHE A 824 -29.30 49.35 -43.75
N VAL A 825 -30.22 49.28 -44.69
CA VAL A 825 -30.40 48.12 -45.59
C VAL A 825 -29.54 48.30 -46.85
N GLU A 826 -29.44 47.29 -47.72
CA GLU A 826 -28.69 47.37 -48.99
C GLU A 826 -29.07 48.63 -49.81
N GLN A 827 -28.07 49.46 -50.12
CA GLN A 827 -28.22 50.68 -50.92
C GLN A 827 -26.94 50.91 -51.74
N PRO A 828 -27.02 51.54 -52.92
CA PRO A 828 -25.83 51.89 -53.70
C PRO A 828 -24.88 52.87 -52.99
N SER A 829 -25.42 53.68 -52.07
CA SER A 829 -24.67 54.66 -51.29
C SER A 829 -25.37 54.92 -49.96
N TYR A 830 -24.58 55.11 -48.90
CA TYR A 830 -25.02 55.25 -47.52
C TYR A 830 -24.82 56.69 -47.04
N ASN A 831 -25.92 57.42 -46.81
CA ASN A 831 -25.88 58.82 -46.35
C ASN A 831 -25.62 58.92 -44.85
N ILE A 832 -24.51 59.56 -44.49
CA ILE A 832 -24.03 59.80 -43.13
C ILE A 832 -23.85 61.29 -42.81
N SER A 833 -24.44 62.21 -43.59
CA SER A 833 -24.31 63.66 -43.38
C SER A 833 -24.85 64.17 -42.04
N THR A 834 -25.59 63.32 -41.31
CA THR A 834 -26.13 63.62 -39.99
C THR A 834 -25.19 63.26 -38.85
N LEU A 835 -24.05 62.62 -39.12
CA LEU A 835 -23.07 62.22 -38.11
C LEU A 835 -22.06 63.36 -37.90
N ASN A 836 -21.53 63.48 -36.67
CA ASN A 836 -20.48 64.46 -36.37
C ASN A 836 -19.13 64.00 -36.96
N PRO A 837 -18.23 64.92 -37.38
CA PRO A 837 -16.89 64.56 -37.84
C PRO A 837 -16.13 63.65 -36.85
N GLY A 838 -15.43 62.64 -37.36
CA GLY A 838 -14.76 61.64 -36.51
C GLY A 838 -14.49 60.31 -37.22
N ILE A 839 -14.00 59.33 -36.45
CA ILE A 839 -13.75 57.96 -36.92
C ILE A 839 -14.89 57.05 -36.47
N TYR A 840 -15.39 56.23 -37.39
CA TYR A 840 -16.44 55.25 -37.13
C TYR A 840 -16.05 53.86 -37.64
N ILE A 841 -16.66 52.84 -37.03
CA ILE A 841 -16.54 51.44 -37.46
C ILE A 841 -17.80 51.06 -38.23
N VAL A 842 -17.62 50.50 -39.42
CA VAL A 842 -18.70 49.97 -40.26
C VAL A 842 -18.69 48.47 -40.11
N LYS A 843 -19.83 47.88 -39.74
CA LYS A 843 -20.09 46.44 -39.78
C LYS A 843 -21.12 46.18 -40.88
N ALA A 844 -20.75 45.43 -41.89
CA ALA A 844 -21.68 44.97 -42.92
C ALA A 844 -21.93 43.46 -42.77
N MET A 845 -23.12 43.00 -43.13
CA MET A 845 -23.50 41.59 -43.05
C MET A 845 -24.08 41.12 -44.37
N LYS A 846 -23.66 39.93 -44.83
CA LYS A 846 -24.28 39.22 -45.96
C LYS A 846 -24.49 37.77 -45.55
N ASN A 847 -25.73 37.32 -45.44
CA ASN A 847 -26.06 36.07 -44.75
C ASN A 847 -25.43 36.08 -43.34
N ASP A 848 -24.67 35.03 -42.99
CA ASP A 848 -23.95 34.92 -41.72
C ASP A 848 -22.54 35.52 -41.76
N ASP A 849 -22.07 36.00 -42.92
CA ASP A 849 -20.74 36.61 -43.04
C ASP A 849 -20.74 38.05 -42.50
N VAL A 850 -19.74 38.35 -41.67
CA VAL A 850 -19.53 39.68 -41.09
C VAL A 850 -18.30 40.33 -41.70
N TYR A 851 -18.48 41.55 -42.19
CA TYR A 851 -17.41 42.39 -42.70
C TYR A 851 -17.25 43.65 -41.87
N THR A 852 -16.01 44.10 -41.68
CA THR A 852 -15.69 45.29 -40.89
C THR A 852 -14.84 46.27 -41.67
N GLY A 853 -15.14 47.56 -41.55
CA GLY A 853 -14.48 48.67 -42.22
C GLY A 853 -14.31 49.85 -41.27
N ARG A 854 -13.35 50.74 -41.53
CA ARG A 854 -13.17 52.00 -40.80
C ARG A 854 -13.48 53.16 -41.71
N ILE A 855 -14.33 54.09 -41.32
CA ILE A 855 -14.62 55.31 -42.08
C ILE A 855 -14.22 56.57 -41.31
N VAL A 856 -13.62 57.52 -42.02
CA VAL A 856 -13.24 58.84 -41.50
C VAL A 856 -14.20 59.87 -42.09
N LEU A 857 -14.99 60.51 -41.24
CA LEU A 857 -15.91 61.58 -41.59
C LEU A 857 -15.27 62.94 -41.31
N GLN A 858 -15.21 63.80 -42.31
CA GLN A 858 -14.60 65.15 -42.25
C GLN A 858 -15.62 66.24 -41.92
#